data_AF-A0A1M6Z7S6-F1
#
_entry.id   AF-A0A1M6Z7S6-F1
#
_cell.length_a   1.000
_cell.length_b   1.000
_cell.length_c   1.000
_cell.angle_alpha   90.00
_cell.angle_beta   90.00
_cell.angle_gamma   90.00
#
_symmetry.space_group_name_H-M   'P 1'
#
loop_
_entity.id
_entity.type
_entity.pdbx_description
1 polymer ?
#
loop_
_entity_poly.entity_id
_entity_poly.type
_entity_poly.pdbx_seq_one_letter_code
_entity_poly.pdbx_strand_id
1 'polypeptide(L)'
;MAQQQEQPSKVERWAYPFPLKNPGARPAPEDYLSALSASEDGFYPIGANGLWHGGIHFGKETAGKLEQDHGVRCIADGEVVAYRLNAKLQELAYPEGIKAGYSSGFTLVRHRLVLPEPALPSTQPTDTANSAPTQNASPTAEEVLTFFSLYMHTLPLDGYGASKTLPSYYGATDIYTVGNKANDFRKNAAGQEDDSQPGLRVRASHAAGSAVLGWLSRGTQIKIGQKHGSWGKIASFVSGAVQCYQEGAAMPANAAAGWVFLGELDKQSQPSAVDQVYVLPKPYKIAAGETIAHMGEYQRLVEARAHHTLPPRLGERPLLHVEVFTGDDLNAFISRSRVRALQLDPKTRNLLLISKGAKLVQPSVPDTSIPQGTSVKDAPGSPNSGAWRKVLRVDASGNPISNQALWIARENGHGNDARPAWSAFPLSLQSAGGVAAAWTRVISTASAPYCAEAESKIWYAVSIADQNNTQVDGWVCDHGHPLVELKSPWDWPGFDVVNLQTSVSDLFERALFIADSGTPDEIALFEDSFNSARSDETIRKLEDAIDALEQRDGKIAAHELQMALGKPWLADRIDQLIVRYESEWGGEMGKWDALDSHMHAGLPVWQVEKTRIDALRYWAAITGVMGWPTDANVYHIHPAGVVGNFFDPDACACGCCVEVTGTRFKVTTNTYWYGPQHSGSIQLGACPALATMRTNGTLSEIEERILRAMSQNEGKVDTVQAIDKAIISAGAMQKTIRGAQSRGELATQIASFRDAHPADYQRYFSNCGWTVTGSGGDASLGYADSTFTNGVRIIGDELYTALRRDCSIDTFGKPVKCPPVASMAHAVSSPLYQELQVKDFVDRLNHAIGKKPSGYDYPIRDYLQSPLGRATVLDQDVNAPGATANSMKASLDHFFQQNPHAPRNPAEWGANRAAYETSILQDYGPSRYMAQVNGVSVAPQRYAHLAQILGMPS
;
A
#
# COMPACT_ATOMS: atom_id res chain seq x y z
N MET A 1 17.04 -27.06 24.18
CA MET A 1 17.39 -26.37 22.92
C MET A 1 17.01 -24.91 23.11
N ALA A 2 17.99 -24.00 23.18
CA ALA A 2 17.70 -22.57 23.16
C ALA A 2 17.06 -22.27 21.79
N GLN A 3 15.83 -21.76 21.77
CA GLN A 3 15.23 -21.24 20.54
C GLN A 3 16.19 -20.18 20.01
N GLN A 4 16.75 -20.40 18.81
CA GLN A 4 17.43 -19.34 18.08
C GLN A 4 16.43 -18.19 17.98
N GLN A 5 16.75 -17.05 18.60
CA GLN A 5 15.99 -15.82 18.47
C GLN A 5 15.93 -15.50 16.96
N GLU A 6 14.72 -15.48 16.40
CA GLU A 6 14.49 -15.15 14.99
C GLU A 6 15.11 -13.77 14.72
N GLN A 7 16.00 -13.65 13.73
CA GLN A 7 16.63 -12.36 13.42
C GLN A 7 15.58 -11.36 12.90
N PRO A 8 15.68 -10.07 13.26
CA PRO A 8 14.76 -9.04 12.79
C PRO A 8 14.70 -8.98 11.25
N SER A 9 13.51 -8.70 10.71
CA SER A 9 13.28 -8.55 9.26
C SER A 9 14.25 -7.54 8.64
N LYS A 10 14.98 -7.96 7.59
CA LYS A 10 15.82 -7.08 6.76
C LYS A 10 14.94 -6.14 5.95
N VAL A 11 15.34 -4.88 5.84
CA VAL A 11 14.73 -3.93 4.90
C VAL A 11 15.08 -4.34 3.47
N GLU A 12 14.08 -4.69 2.68
CA GLU A 12 14.22 -4.97 1.25
C GLU A 12 13.44 -3.98 0.40
N ARG A 13 12.38 -3.40 0.96
CA ARG A 13 11.49 -2.45 0.28
C ARG A 13 11.29 -1.20 1.10
N TRP A 14 10.97 -0.14 0.37
CA TRP A 14 10.61 1.17 0.89
C TRP A 14 9.29 1.62 0.27
N ALA A 15 8.55 2.45 0.98
CA ALA A 15 7.31 3.06 0.51
C ALA A 15 7.12 4.42 1.17
N TYR A 16 6.47 5.33 0.46
CA TYR A 16 6.03 6.58 1.08
C TYR A 16 4.81 6.35 2.00
N PRO A 17 4.64 7.16 3.06
CA PRO A 17 3.53 7.01 4.02
C PRO A 17 2.13 7.06 3.39
N PHE A 18 1.99 7.73 2.25
CA PHE A 18 0.74 7.83 1.48
C PHE A 18 1.00 7.68 -0.02
N PRO A 19 0.07 7.11 -0.80
CA PRO A 19 0.10 7.21 -2.27
C PRO A 19 -0.10 8.64 -2.76
N LEU A 20 0.37 8.93 -3.97
CA LEU A 20 -0.08 10.09 -4.73
C LEU A 20 -1.51 9.87 -5.25
N LYS A 21 -2.32 10.94 -5.33
CA LYS A 21 -3.66 10.90 -5.93
C LYS A 21 -3.68 10.66 -7.44
N ASN A 22 -2.55 10.93 -8.12
CA ASN A 22 -2.42 10.68 -9.55
C ASN A 22 -1.75 9.30 -9.78
N PRO A 23 -2.51 8.21 -10.01
CA PRO A 23 -1.97 6.87 -10.11
C PRO A 23 -1.09 6.62 -11.35
N GLY A 24 -1.07 7.55 -12.32
CA GLY A 24 -0.25 7.45 -13.53
C GLY A 24 1.17 8.00 -13.38
N ALA A 25 1.46 8.78 -12.33
CA ALA A 25 2.79 9.34 -12.09
C ALA A 25 3.69 8.34 -11.36
N ARG A 26 4.95 8.21 -11.80
CA ARG A 26 5.97 7.50 -11.01
C ARG A 26 6.33 8.38 -9.82
N PRO A 27 6.13 7.93 -8.57
CA PRO A 27 6.36 8.78 -7.41
C PRO A 27 7.82 9.22 -7.32
N ALA A 28 8.04 10.52 -7.20
CA ALA A 28 9.34 11.12 -6.97
C ALA A 28 9.39 11.79 -5.59
N PRO A 29 10.58 11.93 -4.95
CA PRO A 29 10.71 12.64 -3.69
C PRO A 29 10.10 14.06 -3.75
N GLU A 30 10.30 14.77 -4.86
CA GLU A 30 9.75 16.12 -5.03
C GLU A 30 8.22 16.20 -4.96
N ASP A 31 7.49 15.15 -5.35
CA ASP A 31 6.03 15.14 -5.27
C ASP A 31 5.55 15.20 -3.80
N TYR A 32 6.28 14.50 -2.92
CA TYR A 32 6.01 14.45 -1.49
C TYR A 32 6.46 15.72 -0.79
N LEU A 33 7.64 16.24 -1.11
CA LEU A 33 8.13 17.51 -0.57
C LEU A 33 7.20 18.67 -0.98
N SER A 34 6.74 18.67 -2.23
CA SER A 34 5.74 19.61 -2.74
C SER A 34 4.35 19.42 -2.11
N ALA A 35 4.01 18.23 -1.61
CA ALA A 35 2.81 18.05 -0.81
C ALA A 35 3.00 18.64 0.60
N LEU A 36 4.14 18.38 1.24
CA LEU A 36 4.49 18.90 2.56
C LEU A 36 4.61 20.43 2.56
N SER A 37 4.94 21.06 1.42
CA SER A 37 4.92 22.53 1.29
C SER A 37 3.52 23.14 1.44
N ALA A 38 2.46 22.33 1.41
CA ALA A 38 1.09 22.78 1.71
C ALA A 38 0.73 22.68 3.20
N SER A 39 1.53 21.97 4.01
CA SER A 39 1.27 21.82 5.45
C SER A 39 1.33 23.17 6.15
N GLU A 40 0.47 23.37 7.15
CA GLU A 40 0.46 24.58 7.98
C GLU A 40 1.61 24.60 9.02
N ASP A 41 2.06 23.43 9.46
CA ASP A 41 3.12 23.26 10.47
C ASP A 41 3.81 21.89 10.35
N GLY A 42 4.74 21.62 11.27
CA GLY A 42 5.45 20.34 11.37
C GLY A 42 6.53 20.13 10.32
N PHE A 43 7.34 21.16 10.08
CA PHE A 43 8.49 21.08 9.20
C PHE A 43 9.70 20.50 9.92
N TYR A 44 10.47 19.70 9.21
CA TYR A 44 11.78 19.24 9.67
C TYR A 44 12.86 20.25 9.22
N PRO A 45 13.94 20.47 9.99
CA PRO A 45 14.15 20.07 11.39
C PRO A 45 13.64 21.12 12.40
N ILE A 46 13.03 22.21 11.95
CA ILE A 46 12.53 23.31 12.78
C ILE A 46 11.04 23.49 12.53
N GLY A 47 10.23 23.35 13.57
CA GLY A 47 8.79 23.48 13.53
C GLY A 47 8.32 24.94 13.33
N ALA A 48 7.01 25.12 13.15
CA ALA A 48 6.44 26.45 12.91
C ALA A 48 6.61 27.43 14.09
N ASN A 49 6.84 26.89 15.28
CA ASN A 49 7.15 27.62 16.51
C ASN A 49 8.66 27.97 16.65
N GLY A 50 9.49 27.64 15.66
CA GLY A 50 10.94 27.87 15.69
C GLY A 50 11.72 26.90 16.57
N LEU A 51 11.05 25.89 17.15
CA LEU A 51 11.70 24.85 17.97
C LEU A 51 12.14 23.66 17.12
N TRP A 52 13.01 22.84 17.68
CA TRP A 52 13.37 21.54 17.11
C TRP A 52 12.13 20.68 16.83
N HIS A 53 12.10 20.03 15.67
CA HIS A 53 11.06 19.12 15.25
C HIS A 53 11.68 17.96 14.44
N GLY A 54 11.73 16.76 15.03
CA GLY A 54 12.44 15.61 14.47
C GLY A 54 11.71 14.88 13.34
N GLY A 55 10.44 15.20 13.11
CA GLY A 55 9.58 14.54 12.13
C GLY A 55 8.97 15.46 11.09
N ILE A 56 7.93 14.97 10.41
CA ILE A 56 7.12 15.72 9.44
C ILE A 56 5.63 15.51 9.70
N HIS A 57 4.82 16.53 9.41
CA HIS A 57 3.36 16.44 9.53
C HIS A 57 2.65 16.22 8.19
N PHE A 58 1.71 15.29 8.21
CA PHE A 58 0.66 15.12 7.20
C PHE A 58 -0.68 15.49 7.81
N GLY A 59 -1.46 16.31 7.11
CA GLY A 59 -2.73 16.83 7.62
C GLY A 59 -3.76 17.01 6.52
N LYS A 60 -4.78 17.83 6.78
CA LYS A 60 -5.82 18.11 5.78
C LYS A 60 -5.26 18.72 4.50
N GLU A 61 -4.27 19.61 4.60
CA GLU A 61 -3.74 20.34 3.45
C GLU A 61 -2.89 19.47 2.50
N THR A 62 -2.26 18.40 3.02
CA THR A 62 -1.55 17.41 2.19
C THR A 62 -2.50 16.47 1.43
N ALA A 63 -3.78 16.42 1.82
CA ALA A 63 -4.80 15.56 1.20
C ALA A 63 -5.14 15.95 -0.26
N GLY A 64 -4.74 17.15 -0.71
CA GLY A 64 -4.90 17.56 -2.10
C GLY A 64 -4.03 16.76 -3.06
N LYS A 65 -2.86 16.30 -2.61
CA LYS A 65 -1.88 15.54 -3.42
C LYS A 65 -1.74 14.08 -2.99
N LEU A 66 -2.08 13.75 -1.75
CA LEU A 66 -1.89 12.43 -1.15
C LEU A 66 -3.21 11.71 -0.83
N GLU A 67 -3.26 10.40 -1.04
CA GLU A 67 -4.40 9.53 -0.67
C GLU A 67 -4.32 9.11 0.79
N GLN A 68 -4.99 9.87 1.67
CA GLN A 68 -4.89 9.69 3.13
C GLN A 68 -6.02 8.85 3.75
N ASP A 69 -7.11 8.60 3.01
CA ASP A 69 -8.31 7.95 3.55
C ASP A 69 -8.13 6.44 3.84
N HIS A 70 -7.19 5.80 3.14
CA HIS A 70 -6.92 4.36 3.26
C HIS A 70 -5.91 4.00 4.36
N GLY A 71 -5.52 4.98 5.19
CA GLY A 71 -4.55 4.79 6.26
C GLY A 71 -3.11 5.04 5.83
N VAL A 72 -2.25 5.10 6.83
CA VAL A 72 -0.82 5.37 6.74
C VAL A 72 -0.08 4.10 6.40
N ARG A 73 0.91 4.16 5.53
CA ARG A 73 1.75 3.02 5.14
C ARG A 73 3.06 2.98 5.94
N CYS A 74 3.52 1.76 6.25
CA CYS A 74 4.84 1.54 6.80
C CYS A 74 5.91 1.94 5.76
N ILE A 75 6.94 2.68 6.16
CA ILE A 75 7.90 3.29 5.22
C ILE A 75 8.94 2.31 4.70
N ALA A 76 9.19 1.23 5.43
CA ALA A 76 10.12 0.17 5.06
C ALA A 76 9.68 -1.15 5.69
N ASP A 77 10.17 -2.28 5.18
CA ASP A 77 9.97 -3.56 5.87
C ASP A 77 10.55 -3.48 7.28
N GLY A 78 9.88 -4.10 8.25
CA GLY A 78 10.30 -4.00 9.64
C GLY A 78 9.46 -4.82 10.59
N GLU A 79 9.50 -4.43 11.85
CA GLU A 79 8.74 -5.08 12.91
C GLU A 79 8.12 -4.02 13.83
N VAL A 80 6.81 -4.07 14.03
CA VAL A 80 6.14 -3.29 15.08
C VAL A 80 6.61 -3.82 16.42
N VAL A 81 7.21 -2.94 17.22
CA VAL A 81 7.82 -3.28 18.52
C VAL A 81 7.04 -2.71 19.69
N ALA A 82 6.37 -1.57 19.50
CA ALA A 82 5.53 -0.97 20.52
C ALA A 82 4.40 -0.14 19.90
N TYR A 83 3.33 0.06 20.65
CA TYR A 83 2.28 1.03 20.31
C TYR A 83 1.65 1.64 21.55
N ARG A 84 0.90 2.72 21.36
CA ARG A 84 -0.17 3.17 22.26
C ARG A 84 -1.43 3.34 21.43
N LEU A 85 -2.51 2.67 21.82
CA LEU A 85 -3.83 2.82 21.21
C LEU A 85 -4.76 3.47 22.22
N ASN A 86 -5.18 4.69 21.97
CA ASN A 86 -6.14 5.33 22.87
C ASN A 86 -7.53 4.73 22.68
N ALA A 87 -8.30 4.57 23.76
CA ALA A 87 -9.68 4.09 23.65
C ALA A 87 -10.59 5.14 22.98
N LYS A 88 -10.33 6.42 23.26
CA LYS A 88 -11.06 7.60 22.78
C LYS A 88 -10.09 8.75 22.54
N LEU A 89 -10.57 9.85 21.96
CA LEU A 89 -9.83 11.11 21.86
C LEU A 89 -9.53 11.69 23.26
N GLN A 90 -8.32 12.21 23.47
CA GLN A 90 -7.91 12.84 24.73
C GLN A 90 -8.33 14.31 24.71
N GLU A 91 -8.65 14.85 25.88
CA GLU A 91 -9.07 16.26 26.04
C GLU A 91 -8.03 17.05 26.84
N LEU A 92 -7.75 18.27 26.40
CA LEU A 92 -7.08 19.32 27.17
C LEU A 92 -8.08 20.43 27.46
N ALA A 93 -7.96 21.04 28.63
CA ALA A 93 -8.71 22.21 29.03
C ALA A 93 -7.76 23.39 29.23
N TYR A 94 -7.80 24.34 28.30
CA TYR A 94 -7.12 25.63 28.42
C TYR A 94 -7.88 26.56 29.38
N PRO A 95 -7.27 27.70 29.79
CA PRO A 95 -7.99 28.75 30.51
C PRO A 95 -9.33 29.12 29.85
N GLU A 96 -10.27 29.62 30.66
CA GLU A 96 -11.63 29.98 30.22
C GLU A 96 -12.51 28.80 29.77
N GLY A 97 -12.07 27.56 30.01
CA GLY A 97 -12.84 26.35 29.72
C GLY A 97 -12.78 25.88 28.26
N ILE A 98 -11.89 26.48 27.46
CA ILE A 98 -11.65 26.11 26.06
C ILE A 98 -11.06 24.69 26.00
N LYS A 99 -11.68 23.80 25.23
CA LYS A 99 -11.27 22.39 25.13
C LYS A 99 -10.65 22.05 23.78
N ALA A 100 -9.56 21.28 23.79
CA ALA A 100 -8.90 20.75 22.59
C ALA A 100 -8.79 19.23 22.63
N GLY A 101 -9.03 18.60 21.48
CA GLY A 101 -8.88 17.17 21.27
C GLY A 101 -7.51 16.81 20.72
N TYR A 102 -6.90 15.74 21.20
CA TYR A 102 -5.68 15.20 20.62
C TYR A 102 -5.59 13.69 20.78
N SER A 103 -4.87 13.06 19.88
CA SER A 103 -4.51 11.65 19.94
C SER A 103 -3.10 11.51 20.53
N SER A 104 -2.96 10.78 21.64
CA SER A 104 -1.63 10.41 22.17
C SER A 104 -1.09 9.09 21.60
N GLY A 105 -1.88 8.46 20.71
CA GLY A 105 -1.59 7.16 20.15
C GLY A 105 -0.38 7.21 19.23
N PHE A 106 0.40 6.13 19.24
CA PHE A 106 1.52 5.96 18.32
C PHE A 106 1.73 4.49 17.95
N THR A 107 2.44 4.27 16.85
CA THR A 107 3.03 2.97 16.51
C THR A 107 4.51 3.14 16.24
N LEU A 108 5.34 2.25 16.80
CA LEU A 108 6.79 2.26 16.64
C LEU A 108 7.24 1.01 15.89
N VAL A 109 7.98 1.22 14.80
CA VAL A 109 8.53 0.15 13.96
C VAL A 109 10.04 0.18 14.05
N ARG A 110 10.63 -0.99 14.27
CA ARG A 110 12.08 -1.22 14.18
C ARG A 110 12.42 -1.76 12.81
N HIS A 111 13.44 -1.20 12.19
CA HIS A 111 13.95 -1.57 10.88
C HIS A 111 15.40 -2.01 10.97
N ARG A 112 15.79 -2.88 10.03
CA ARG A 112 17.14 -3.42 9.94
C ARG A 112 17.71 -3.22 8.54
N LEU A 113 18.49 -2.17 8.35
CA LEU A 113 19.16 -1.87 7.09
C LEU A 113 20.50 -2.60 7.03
N VAL A 114 20.66 -3.52 6.08
CA VAL A 114 21.86 -4.35 5.96
C VAL A 114 22.61 -3.98 4.69
N LEU A 115 23.92 -3.76 4.79
CA LEU A 115 24.75 -3.48 3.62
C LEU A 115 24.59 -4.60 2.56
N PRO A 116 24.46 -4.24 1.28
CA PRO A 116 24.27 -5.20 0.20
C PRO A 116 25.55 -6.00 -0.03
N GLU A 117 25.43 -7.23 -0.51
CA GLU A 117 26.59 -8.05 -0.84
C GLU A 117 27.42 -7.42 -1.97
N PRO A 118 28.76 -7.50 -1.92
CA PRO A 118 29.62 -7.07 -3.04
C PRO A 118 29.27 -7.82 -4.33
N ALA A 119 29.48 -7.19 -5.49
CA ALA A 119 29.36 -7.88 -6.76
C ALA A 119 30.34 -9.06 -6.83
N LEU A 120 29.88 -10.24 -7.23
CA LEU A 120 30.75 -11.39 -7.48
C LEU A 120 31.74 -11.03 -8.59
N PRO A 121 33.05 -11.34 -8.45
CA PRO A 121 34.00 -11.12 -9.53
C PRO A 121 33.55 -11.90 -10.76
N SER A 122 33.53 -11.23 -11.92
CA SER A 122 33.24 -11.85 -13.22
C SER A 122 34.33 -12.88 -13.54
N THR A 123 34.11 -14.14 -13.16
CA THR A 123 35.00 -15.22 -13.55
C THR A 123 34.87 -15.42 -15.06
N GLN A 124 35.97 -15.17 -15.78
CA GLN A 124 36.20 -15.78 -17.09
C GLN A 124 35.99 -17.31 -16.98
N PRO A 125 35.55 -17.97 -18.06
CA PRO A 125 35.34 -19.41 -18.03
C PRO A 125 36.69 -20.12 -17.90
N THR A 126 37.04 -20.53 -16.69
CA THR A 126 38.07 -21.54 -16.46
C THR A 126 37.38 -22.84 -16.10
N ASP A 127 37.50 -23.82 -17.00
CA ASP A 127 37.10 -25.20 -16.80
C ASP A 127 37.76 -25.79 -15.56
N THR A 128 37.08 -25.73 -14.41
CA THR A 128 37.22 -26.69 -13.31
C THR A 128 35.91 -26.77 -12.54
N ALA A 129 35.11 -27.79 -12.89
CA ALA A 129 33.98 -28.20 -12.09
C ALA A 129 34.47 -28.82 -10.78
N ASN A 130 34.32 -28.10 -9.66
CA ASN A 130 33.97 -28.59 -8.32
C ASN A 130 34.40 -27.58 -7.25
N SER A 131 33.57 -26.56 -7.04
CA SER A 131 33.43 -25.95 -5.72
C SER A 131 31.98 -25.48 -5.59
N ALA A 132 31.21 -26.15 -4.75
CA ALA A 132 29.86 -25.74 -4.39
C ALA A 132 29.90 -24.28 -3.87
N PRO A 133 28.92 -23.42 -4.21
CA PRO A 133 28.84 -22.08 -3.66
C PRO A 133 28.67 -22.19 -2.14
N THR A 134 29.64 -21.65 -1.39
CA THR A 134 29.56 -21.53 0.06
C THR A 134 28.33 -20.70 0.43
N GLN A 135 27.41 -21.33 1.15
CA GLN A 135 26.18 -20.75 1.67
C GLN A 135 26.47 -19.54 2.58
N ASN A 136 25.80 -18.42 2.27
CA ASN A 136 25.38 -17.31 3.14
C ASN A 136 26.09 -17.20 4.50
N ALA A 137 27.20 -16.44 4.56
CA ALA A 137 27.65 -15.89 5.83
C ALA A 137 26.60 -14.90 6.35
N SER A 138 26.22 -14.99 7.63
CA SER A 138 25.36 -13.98 8.24
C SER A 138 26.09 -12.64 8.26
N PRO A 139 25.43 -11.51 7.95
CA PRO A 139 26.08 -10.19 7.97
C PRO A 139 26.59 -9.90 9.38
N THR A 140 27.76 -9.27 9.46
CA THR A 140 28.33 -8.86 10.75
C THR A 140 27.51 -7.74 11.38
N ALA A 141 27.59 -7.57 12.71
CA ALA A 141 26.81 -6.53 13.40
C ALA A 141 27.10 -5.11 12.87
N GLU A 142 28.33 -4.85 12.43
CA GLU A 142 28.75 -3.55 11.89
C GLU A 142 28.16 -3.23 10.49
N GLU A 143 27.72 -4.26 9.76
CA GLU A 143 27.06 -4.13 8.45
C GLU A 143 25.56 -3.88 8.57
N VAL A 144 25.06 -3.70 9.79
CA VAL A 144 23.64 -3.51 10.08
C VAL A 144 23.45 -2.18 10.78
N LEU A 145 22.58 -1.33 10.23
CA LEU A 145 22.04 -0.16 10.91
C LEU A 145 20.65 -0.50 11.42
N THR A 146 20.42 -0.32 12.72
CA THR A 146 19.08 -0.38 13.29
C THR A 146 18.51 1.03 13.34
N PHE A 147 17.37 1.26 12.71
CA PHE A 147 16.67 2.53 12.78
C PHE A 147 15.20 2.30 13.09
N PHE A 148 14.52 3.36 13.52
CA PHE A 148 13.13 3.30 13.93
C PHE A 148 12.31 4.30 13.12
N SER A 149 11.05 3.95 12.86
CA SER A 149 10.04 4.91 12.42
C SER A 149 8.92 4.99 13.46
N LEU A 150 8.56 6.22 13.83
CA LEU A 150 7.47 6.53 14.74
C LEU A 150 6.32 7.14 13.92
N TYR A 151 5.11 6.64 14.18
CA TYR A 151 3.87 7.15 13.63
C TYR A 151 3.00 7.64 14.79
N MET A 152 2.86 8.95 14.93
CA MET A 152 2.02 9.65 15.91
C MET A 152 1.20 10.67 15.11
N HIS A 153 0.10 11.29 15.47
CA HIS A 153 -0.93 10.98 16.45
C HIS A 153 -1.89 9.98 15.79
N THR A 154 -1.96 8.72 16.26
CA THR A 154 -2.78 7.69 15.61
C THR A 154 -4.25 7.73 16.04
N LEU A 155 -5.13 7.22 15.19
CA LEU A 155 -6.57 7.17 15.42
C LEU A 155 -6.89 6.38 16.71
N PRO A 156 -7.77 6.89 17.60
CA PRO A 156 -8.25 6.13 18.75
C PRO A 156 -9.17 4.98 18.34
N LEU A 157 -9.33 4.00 19.24
CA LEU A 157 -10.08 2.75 19.01
C LEU A 157 -11.53 3.00 18.57
N ASP A 158 -12.20 4.00 19.14
CA ASP A 158 -13.58 4.37 18.79
C ASP A 158 -13.74 4.99 17.39
N GLY A 159 -12.62 5.37 16.75
CA GLY A 159 -12.59 5.81 15.35
C GLY A 159 -12.55 4.66 14.33
N TYR A 160 -12.33 3.41 14.75
CA TYR A 160 -12.30 2.25 13.86
C TYR A 160 -13.70 1.67 13.60
N GLY A 161 -13.91 1.07 12.42
CA GLY A 161 -15.22 0.58 12.00
C GLY A 161 -15.20 -0.05 10.61
N ALA A 162 -16.34 -0.08 9.91
CA ALA A 162 -16.46 -0.73 8.60
C ALA A 162 -15.55 -0.10 7.51
N SER A 163 -15.25 1.19 7.62
CA SER A 163 -14.39 1.92 6.66
C SER A 163 -12.90 1.95 7.05
N LYS A 164 -12.57 1.74 8.34
CA LYS A 164 -11.20 1.78 8.87
C LYS A 164 -10.96 0.54 9.71
N THR A 165 -10.15 -0.38 9.17
CA THR A 165 -9.87 -1.66 9.82
C THR A 165 -8.77 -1.49 10.86
N LEU A 166 -8.96 -2.08 12.05
CA LEU A 166 -7.95 -2.08 13.09
C LEU A 166 -6.76 -2.98 12.67
N PRO A 167 -5.51 -2.46 12.62
CA PRO A 167 -4.33 -3.26 12.35
C PRO A 167 -4.20 -4.49 13.25
N SER A 168 -3.79 -5.61 12.65
CA SER A 168 -3.69 -6.92 13.29
C SER A 168 -2.72 -6.96 14.48
N TYR A 169 -1.65 -6.15 14.44
CA TYR A 169 -0.64 -6.10 15.50
C TYR A 169 -1.16 -5.56 16.84
N TYR A 170 -2.33 -4.90 16.84
CA TYR A 170 -3.04 -4.56 18.08
C TYR A 170 -3.54 -5.80 18.83
N GLY A 171 -3.46 -6.99 18.21
CA GLY A 171 -3.74 -8.27 18.85
C GLY A 171 -5.18 -8.38 19.34
N ALA A 172 -6.13 -7.81 18.59
CA ALA A 172 -7.52 -7.79 18.98
C ALA A 172 -8.11 -9.19 19.02
N THR A 173 -8.74 -9.55 20.14
CA THR A 173 -9.47 -10.81 20.29
C THR A 173 -10.96 -10.56 20.42
N ASP A 174 -11.75 -11.40 19.77
CA ASP A 174 -13.21 -11.32 19.85
C ASP A 174 -13.69 -11.80 21.23
N ILE A 175 -14.35 -10.92 21.97
CA ILE A 175 -15.08 -11.24 23.19
C ILE A 175 -16.57 -11.21 22.88
N TYR A 176 -17.26 -12.25 23.34
CA TYR A 176 -18.68 -12.41 23.16
C TYR A 176 -19.36 -12.27 24.51
N THR A 177 -20.30 -11.33 24.61
CA THR A 177 -21.09 -11.08 25.82
C THR A 177 -22.48 -11.66 25.63
N VAL A 178 -22.99 -12.36 26.65
CA VAL A 178 -24.40 -12.78 26.69
C VAL A 178 -25.25 -11.53 26.90
N GLY A 179 -25.83 -11.04 25.80
CA GLY A 179 -26.55 -9.77 25.76
C GLY A 179 -28.05 -9.92 25.90
N ASN A 180 -28.78 -8.85 25.58
CA ASN A 180 -30.24 -8.82 25.68
C ASN A 180 -30.95 -9.70 24.64
N LYS A 181 -30.23 -10.18 23.62
CA LYS A 181 -30.75 -11.12 22.62
C LYS A 181 -30.91 -12.53 23.17
N ALA A 182 -30.16 -12.89 24.21
CA ALA A 182 -30.21 -14.19 24.86
C ALA A 182 -31.46 -14.29 25.75
N ASN A 183 -32.39 -15.18 25.40
CA ASN A 183 -33.69 -15.35 26.05
C ASN A 183 -33.97 -16.81 26.46
N ASP A 184 -32.93 -17.63 26.56
CA ASP A 184 -33.08 -18.97 27.11
C ASP A 184 -33.25 -18.91 28.63
N PHE A 185 -34.29 -19.55 29.16
CA PHE A 185 -34.50 -19.68 30.60
C PHE A 185 -33.84 -20.94 31.16
N ARG A 186 -33.25 -20.81 32.34
CA ARG A 186 -32.79 -21.96 33.15
C ARG A 186 -33.98 -22.63 33.85
N LYS A 187 -33.79 -23.84 34.38
CA LYS A 187 -34.81 -24.55 35.17
C LYS A 187 -34.58 -24.39 36.68
N ASN A 188 -35.65 -24.19 37.44
CA ASN A 188 -35.62 -24.25 38.90
C ASN A 188 -35.47 -25.71 39.41
N ALA A 189 -35.36 -25.90 40.73
CA ALA A 189 -35.19 -27.24 41.31
C ALA A 189 -36.34 -28.21 40.96
N ALA A 190 -37.55 -27.70 40.72
CA ALA A 190 -38.73 -28.48 40.30
C ALA A 190 -38.76 -28.80 38.80
N GLY A 191 -37.77 -28.36 38.01
CA GLY A 191 -37.64 -28.63 36.59
C GLY A 191 -38.48 -27.71 35.68
N GLN A 192 -39.08 -26.66 36.23
CA GLN A 192 -39.84 -25.63 35.51
C GLN A 192 -38.91 -24.50 35.06
N GLU A 193 -39.20 -23.86 33.93
CA GLU A 193 -38.43 -22.69 33.47
C GLU A 193 -38.60 -21.50 34.43
N ASP A 194 -37.48 -20.85 34.76
CA ASP A 194 -37.40 -19.65 35.59
C ASP A 194 -37.33 -18.42 34.67
N ASP A 195 -38.49 -17.82 34.42
CA ASP A 195 -38.69 -16.68 33.53
C ASP A 195 -38.06 -15.37 34.06
N SER A 196 -37.67 -15.34 35.34
CA SER A 196 -36.97 -14.21 35.95
C SER A 196 -35.50 -14.10 35.52
N GLN A 197 -34.92 -15.15 34.91
CA GLN A 197 -33.50 -15.21 34.56
C GLN A 197 -33.28 -15.60 33.09
N PRO A 198 -33.35 -14.64 32.16
CA PRO A 198 -32.98 -14.86 30.76
C PRO A 198 -31.46 -14.96 30.60
N GLY A 199 -31.02 -15.82 29.69
CA GLY A 199 -29.60 -16.05 29.39
C GLY A 199 -29.43 -16.93 28.18
N LEU A 200 -28.38 -17.74 28.14
CA LEU A 200 -27.99 -18.53 26.97
C LEU A 200 -27.69 -19.99 27.35
N ARG A 201 -28.30 -20.94 26.65
CA ARG A 201 -27.99 -22.37 26.83
C ARG A 201 -26.63 -22.72 26.24
N VAL A 202 -25.88 -23.53 26.98
CA VAL A 202 -24.66 -24.18 26.52
C VAL A 202 -24.98 -25.61 26.13
N ARG A 203 -24.59 -26.05 24.93
CA ARG A 203 -24.98 -27.34 24.33
C ARG A 203 -23.81 -28.26 24.05
N ALA A 204 -24.09 -29.55 23.92
CA ALA A 204 -23.08 -30.57 23.68
C ALA A 204 -22.49 -30.53 22.25
N SER A 205 -23.25 -30.03 21.27
CA SER A 205 -22.81 -29.88 19.87
C SER A 205 -23.42 -28.63 19.21
N HIS A 206 -22.94 -28.31 18.02
CA HIS A 206 -23.36 -27.16 17.19
C HIS A 206 -24.74 -27.37 16.52
N ALA A 207 -25.75 -27.76 17.30
CA ALA A 207 -27.11 -28.01 16.84
C ALA A 207 -28.14 -27.62 17.90
N ALA A 208 -29.25 -26.99 17.47
CA ALA A 208 -30.30 -26.51 18.37
C ALA A 208 -30.97 -27.63 19.18
N GLY A 209 -31.07 -28.84 18.63
CA GLY A 209 -31.63 -30.01 19.32
C GLY A 209 -30.65 -30.76 20.23
N SER A 210 -29.39 -30.31 20.32
CA SER A 210 -28.37 -30.98 21.13
C SER A 210 -28.62 -30.80 22.63
N ALA A 211 -28.18 -31.78 23.43
CA ALA A 211 -28.33 -31.79 24.88
C ALA A 211 -27.77 -30.50 25.51
N VAL A 212 -28.52 -29.91 26.43
CA VAL A 212 -28.11 -28.72 27.18
C VAL A 212 -27.18 -29.17 28.29
N LEU A 213 -25.94 -28.70 28.24
CA LEU A 213 -24.90 -28.97 29.23
C LEU A 213 -24.91 -27.95 30.38
N GLY A 214 -25.34 -26.72 30.12
CA GLY A 214 -25.29 -25.64 31.09
C GLY A 214 -25.99 -24.39 30.59
N TRP A 215 -25.84 -23.31 31.33
CA TRP A 215 -26.48 -22.03 31.06
C TRP A 215 -25.58 -20.87 31.45
N LEU A 216 -25.61 -19.78 30.69
CA LEU A 216 -24.85 -18.55 30.93
C LEU A 216 -25.82 -17.40 31.23
N SER A 217 -25.60 -16.67 32.32
CA SER A 217 -26.38 -15.46 32.62
C SER A 217 -26.01 -14.32 31.68
N ARG A 218 -26.95 -13.40 31.44
CA ARG A 218 -26.63 -12.12 30.80
C ARG A 218 -25.48 -11.42 31.52
N GLY A 219 -24.62 -10.76 30.74
CA GLY A 219 -23.37 -10.17 31.20
C GLY A 219 -22.17 -11.13 31.26
N THR A 220 -22.36 -12.45 31.11
CA THR A 220 -21.23 -13.40 31.00
C THR A 220 -20.43 -13.11 29.74
N GLN A 221 -19.11 -13.07 29.84
CA GLN A 221 -18.20 -12.81 28.73
C GLN A 221 -17.30 -14.01 28.45
N ILE A 222 -17.23 -14.42 27.19
CA ILE A 222 -16.50 -15.60 26.74
C ILE A 222 -15.66 -15.33 25.49
N LYS A 223 -14.58 -16.08 25.34
CA LYS A 223 -13.85 -16.21 24.07
C LYS A 223 -14.32 -17.47 23.36
N ILE A 224 -14.49 -17.37 22.04
CA ILE A 224 -14.91 -18.49 21.19
C ILE A 224 -13.69 -19.04 20.46
N GLY A 225 -13.49 -20.36 20.54
CA GLY A 225 -12.41 -21.06 19.86
C GLY A 225 -12.84 -21.54 18.48
N GLN A 226 -13.56 -22.67 18.46
CA GLN A 226 -14.06 -23.26 17.22
C GLN A 226 -15.41 -22.65 16.83
N LYS A 227 -15.61 -22.37 15.55
CA LYS A 227 -16.89 -21.89 14.99
C LYS A 227 -17.41 -22.91 13.99
N HIS A 228 -18.72 -23.15 13.98
CA HIS A 228 -19.40 -24.01 13.01
C HIS A 228 -20.78 -23.40 12.67
N GLY A 229 -20.88 -22.75 11.52
CA GLY A 229 -22.05 -21.94 11.17
C GLY A 229 -22.30 -20.87 12.23
N SER A 230 -23.55 -20.75 12.69
CA SER A 230 -23.95 -19.80 13.74
C SER A 230 -23.62 -20.24 15.17
N TRP A 231 -22.81 -21.30 15.34
CA TRP A 231 -22.44 -21.82 16.66
C TRP A 231 -20.95 -21.61 16.95
N GLY A 232 -20.63 -21.33 18.21
CA GLY A 232 -19.27 -21.17 18.71
C GLY A 232 -19.02 -22.05 19.92
N LYS A 233 -17.87 -22.72 19.95
CA LYS A 233 -17.40 -23.48 21.11
C LYS A 233 -16.66 -22.55 22.06
N ILE A 234 -17.05 -22.58 23.34
CA ILE A 234 -16.40 -21.78 24.38
C ILE A 234 -14.94 -22.22 24.50
N ALA A 235 -14.01 -21.27 24.37
CA ALA A 235 -12.58 -21.50 24.61
C ALA A 235 -12.20 -21.15 26.04
N SER A 236 -12.68 -20.01 26.54
CA SER A 236 -12.43 -19.54 27.90
C SER A 236 -13.46 -18.51 28.35
N PHE A 237 -13.55 -18.30 29.67
CA PHE A 237 -14.34 -17.23 30.28
C PHE A 237 -13.44 -16.02 30.52
N VAL A 238 -13.94 -14.84 30.17
CA VAL A 238 -13.33 -13.55 30.52
C VAL A 238 -13.91 -13.06 31.85
N SER A 239 -15.24 -13.14 32.00
CA SER A 239 -15.96 -12.84 33.24
C SER A 239 -17.24 -13.68 33.32
N GLY A 240 -17.65 -14.02 34.54
CA GLY A 240 -18.72 -14.98 34.79
C GLY A 240 -18.26 -16.44 34.65
N ALA A 241 -19.21 -17.37 34.72
CA ALA A 241 -18.97 -18.80 34.62
C ALA A 241 -20.21 -19.52 34.09
N VAL A 242 -20.03 -20.74 33.60
CA VAL A 242 -21.16 -21.61 33.29
C VAL A 242 -21.89 -22.02 34.57
N GLN A 243 -23.22 -22.02 34.51
CA GLN A 243 -24.11 -22.45 35.58
C GLN A 243 -24.85 -23.72 35.18
N CYS A 244 -25.36 -24.45 36.17
CA CYS A 244 -26.22 -25.60 35.93
C CYS A 244 -27.48 -25.16 35.19
N TYR A 245 -27.87 -25.92 34.16
CA TYR A 245 -29.12 -25.64 33.44
C TYR A 245 -30.36 -25.86 34.32
N GLN A 246 -30.30 -26.80 35.27
CA GLN A 246 -31.32 -27.00 36.30
C GLN A 246 -30.70 -26.80 37.68
N GLU A 247 -31.36 -25.98 38.50
CA GLU A 247 -30.93 -25.70 39.87
C GLU A 247 -30.84 -27.00 40.70
N GLY A 248 -29.73 -27.18 41.43
CA GLY A 248 -29.46 -28.38 42.22
C GLY A 248 -28.96 -29.59 41.41
N ALA A 249 -28.93 -29.55 40.09
CA ALA A 249 -28.35 -30.61 39.27
C ALA A 249 -26.82 -30.54 39.22
N ALA A 250 -26.15 -31.69 39.04
CA ALA A 250 -24.71 -31.74 38.84
C ALA A 250 -24.31 -31.14 37.48
N MET A 251 -23.29 -30.27 37.47
CA MET A 251 -22.80 -29.66 36.23
C MET A 251 -21.91 -30.65 35.45
N PRO A 252 -22.19 -30.92 34.16
CA PRO A 252 -21.31 -31.71 33.31
C PRO A 252 -19.91 -31.11 33.21
N ALA A 253 -18.87 -31.95 33.31
CA ALA A 253 -17.47 -31.51 33.31
C ALA A 253 -17.05 -30.75 32.04
N ASN A 254 -17.72 -31.01 30.91
CA ASN A 254 -17.46 -30.35 29.63
C ASN A 254 -18.34 -29.12 29.36
N ALA A 255 -19.20 -28.70 30.30
CA ALA A 255 -20.11 -27.57 30.11
C ALA A 255 -19.35 -26.26 29.83
N ALA A 256 -18.21 -26.04 30.49
CA ALA A 256 -17.37 -24.86 30.28
C ALA A 256 -16.71 -24.80 28.87
N ALA A 257 -16.72 -25.91 28.12
CA ALA A 257 -16.21 -26.02 26.76
C ALA A 257 -17.32 -26.41 25.76
N GLY A 258 -18.58 -26.17 26.11
CA GLY A 258 -19.72 -26.47 25.25
C GLY A 258 -19.94 -25.45 24.12
N TRP A 259 -20.99 -25.66 23.34
CA TRP A 259 -21.36 -24.84 22.19
C TRP A 259 -22.47 -23.86 22.55
N VAL A 260 -22.34 -22.63 22.08
CA VAL A 260 -23.32 -21.55 22.25
C VAL A 260 -23.72 -20.99 20.89
N PHE A 261 -24.94 -20.47 20.80
CA PHE A 261 -25.43 -19.85 19.58
C PHE A 261 -24.93 -18.40 19.49
N LEU A 262 -24.15 -18.09 18.46
CA LEU A 262 -23.48 -16.80 18.31
C LEU A 262 -24.45 -15.65 17.99
N GLY A 263 -25.62 -15.95 17.41
CA GLY A 263 -26.62 -14.94 17.06
C GLY A 263 -27.25 -14.23 18.27
N GLU A 264 -27.11 -14.80 19.46
CA GLU A 264 -27.61 -14.24 20.72
C GLU A 264 -26.52 -13.55 21.56
N LEU A 265 -25.29 -13.52 21.05
CA LEU A 265 -24.16 -12.88 21.69
C LEU A 265 -23.87 -11.51 21.07
N ASP A 266 -23.50 -10.55 21.90
CA ASP A 266 -22.93 -9.28 21.46
C ASP A 266 -21.42 -9.44 21.34
N LYS A 267 -20.89 -9.11 20.16
CA LYS A 267 -19.48 -9.28 19.82
C LYS A 267 -18.75 -7.95 19.98
N GLN A 268 -17.63 -7.96 20.72
CA GLN A 268 -16.71 -6.84 20.82
C GLN A 268 -15.28 -7.31 20.52
N SER A 269 -14.57 -6.61 19.65
CA SER A 269 -13.14 -6.83 19.43
C SER A 269 -12.35 -6.06 20.49
N GLN A 270 -11.59 -6.76 21.34
CA GLN A 270 -10.77 -6.14 22.38
C GLN A 270 -9.28 -6.22 22.03
N PRO A 271 -8.59 -5.09 21.79
CA PRO A 271 -7.13 -5.03 21.60
C PRO A 271 -6.37 -5.59 22.80
N SER A 272 -5.09 -5.93 22.61
CA SER A 272 -4.23 -6.45 23.68
C SER A 272 -3.97 -5.41 24.79
N ALA A 273 -3.88 -4.13 24.43
CA ALA A 273 -3.77 -3.02 25.35
C ALA A 273 -4.40 -1.76 24.77
N VAL A 274 -4.94 -0.90 25.64
CA VAL A 274 -5.48 0.43 25.32
C VAL A 274 -5.06 1.42 26.40
N ASP A 275 -4.93 2.69 26.04
CA ASP A 275 -4.57 3.83 26.93
C ASP A 275 -3.24 3.68 27.69
N GLN A 276 -2.33 2.84 27.19
CA GLN A 276 -0.99 2.66 27.74
C GLN A 276 0.02 2.37 26.63
N VAL A 277 1.30 2.61 26.91
CA VAL A 277 2.39 2.10 26.05
C VAL A 277 2.47 0.59 26.20
N TYR A 278 2.43 -0.12 25.09
CA TYR A 278 2.48 -1.57 25.03
C TYR A 278 3.65 -2.02 24.15
N VAL A 279 4.68 -2.57 24.78
CA VAL A 279 5.78 -3.26 24.08
C VAL A 279 5.31 -4.66 23.73
N LEU A 280 5.36 -5.02 22.45
CA LEU A 280 4.89 -6.32 21.99
C LEU A 280 5.81 -7.44 22.56
N PRO A 281 5.25 -8.47 23.22
CA PRO A 281 6.05 -9.61 23.68
C PRO A 281 6.79 -10.33 22.54
N LYS A 282 6.16 -10.35 21.35
CA LYS A 282 6.78 -10.79 20.10
C LYS A 282 6.60 -9.67 19.07
N PRO A 283 7.69 -9.09 18.51
CA PRO A 283 7.57 -8.10 17.45
C PRO A 283 6.72 -8.61 16.28
N TYR A 284 5.91 -7.74 15.70
CA TYR A 284 5.02 -8.07 14.59
C TYR A 284 5.65 -7.66 13.26
N LYS A 285 5.95 -8.62 12.38
CA LYS A 285 6.51 -8.31 11.05
C LYS A 285 5.52 -7.48 10.24
N ILE A 286 6.00 -6.42 9.63
CA ILE A 286 5.22 -5.54 8.78
C ILE A 286 5.99 -5.23 7.49
N ALA A 287 5.29 -5.26 6.35
CA ALA A 287 5.89 -4.94 5.06
C ALA A 287 5.88 -3.43 4.78
N ALA A 288 6.85 -2.95 4.00
CA ALA A 288 6.76 -1.63 3.39
C ALA A 288 5.45 -1.50 2.59
N GLY A 289 4.74 -0.40 2.75
CA GLY A 289 3.47 -0.15 2.06
C GLY A 289 2.23 -0.75 2.75
N GLU A 290 2.39 -1.62 3.75
CA GLU A 290 1.27 -2.14 4.56
C GLU A 290 0.71 -1.05 5.48
N THR A 291 -0.61 -1.03 5.69
CA THR A 291 -1.26 -0.04 6.56
C THR A 291 -0.78 -0.21 8.00
N ILE A 292 0.04 0.73 8.48
CA ILE A 292 0.55 0.76 9.85
C ILE A 292 -0.45 1.40 10.80
N ALA A 293 -1.16 2.45 10.40
CA ALA A 293 -2.10 3.15 11.29
C ALA A 293 -3.13 3.95 10.47
N HIS A 294 -4.06 4.60 11.16
CA HIS A 294 -4.87 5.68 10.57
C HIS A 294 -4.56 6.99 11.29
N MET A 295 -4.70 8.11 10.57
CA MET A 295 -4.48 9.45 11.13
C MET A 295 -5.47 9.72 12.26
N GLY A 296 -4.94 10.23 13.36
CA GLY A 296 -5.71 10.73 14.50
C GLY A 296 -5.97 12.22 14.38
N GLU A 297 -5.94 12.90 15.52
CA GLU A 297 -6.40 14.28 15.69
C GLU A 297 -5.40 15.05 16.54
N TYR A 298 -5.17 16.32 16.23
CA TYR A 298 -4.36 17.20 17.07
C TYR A 298 -4.85 18.64 16.91
N GLN A 299 -5.66 19.10 17.87
CA GLN A 299 -6.21 20.46 17.88
C GLN A 299 -5.30 21.38 18.71
N ARG A 300 -4.90 22.53 18.16
CA ARG A 300 -4.19 23.58 18.91
C ARG A 300 -5.21 24.48 19.61
N LEU A 301 -4.72 25.45 20.38
CA LEU A 301 -5.59 26.46 21.01
C LEU A 301 -6.41 27.24 19.97
N VAL A 302 -5.89 27.45 18.76
CA VAL A 302 -6.59 28.17 17.67
C VAL A 302 -7.84 27.41 17.24
N GLU A 303 -7.72 26.12 16.95
CA GLU A 303 -8.88 25.28 16.59
C GLU A 303 -9.86 25.16 17.77
N ALA A 304 -9.34 24.99 18.99
CA ALA A 304 -10.16 24.91 20.20
C ALA A 304 -10.98 26.21 20.45
N ARG A 305 -10.39 27.39 20.22
CA ARG A 305 -11.07 28.68 20.36
C ARG A 305 -12.23 28.85 19.38
N ALA A 306 -12.13 28.28 18.17
CA ALA A 306 -13.21 28.30 17.19
C ALA A 306 -14.46 27.55 17.66
N HIS A 307 -14.31 26.60 18.60
CA HIS A 307 -15.40 25.73 19.07
C HIS A 307 -15.77 25.90 20.55
N HIS A 308 -14.97 26.67 21.32
CA HIS A 308 -15.14 27.21 22.67
C HIS A 308 -15.58 26.26 23.82
N THR A 309 -16.44 25.25 23.62
CA THR A 309 -17.09 24.49 24.71
C THR A 309 -17.59 23.05 24.40
N LEU A 310 -17.47 22.50 23.20
CA LEU A 310 -18.05 21.18 22.87
C LEU A 310 -17.02 20.05 22.96
N PRO A 311 -17.39 18.80 23.30
CA PRO A 311 -16.38 17.75 23.38
C PRO A 311 -15.66 17.68 22.03
N PRO A 312 -14.32 17.75 22.04
CA PRO A 312 -13.53 17.70 20.82
C PRO A 312 -13.88 16.48 19.97
N ARG A 313 -13.76 16.62 18.65
CA ARG A 313 -14.17 15.58 17.70
C ARG A 313 -13.06 15.27 16.71
N LEU A 314 -13.09 14.03 16.24
CA LEU A 314 -12.29 13.60 15.09
C LEU A 314 -12.73 14.34 13.83
N GLY A 315 -11.77 14.72 13.00
CA GLY A 315 -11.98 15.37 11.70
C GLY A 315 -11.76 16.89 11.70
N GLU A 316 -11.53 17.53 12.85
CA GLU A 316 -11.38 18.99 12.93
C GLU A 316 -9.98 19.45 12.46
N ARG A 317 -8.94 18.80 12.96
CA ARG A 317 -7.54 18.92 12.54
C ARG A 317 -6.87 17.53 12.51
N PRO A 318 -7.22 16.68 11.52
CA PRO A 318 -6.55 15.40 11.32
C PRO A 318 -5.05 15.62 11.12
N LEU A 319 -4.23 14.93 11.91
CA LEU A 319 -2.78 15.09 11.87
C LEU A 319 -2.07 13.76 12.08
N LEU A 320 -1.00 13.56 11.33
CA LEU A 320 0.00 12.51 11.54
C LEU A 320 1.41 13.13 11.49
N HIS A 321 2.13 13.00 12.58
CA HIS A 321 3.57 13.12 12.71
C HIS A 321 4.31 11.80 12.39
N VAL A 322 5.27 11.86 11.47
CA VAL A 322 6.18 10.73 11.17
C VAL A 322 7.61 11.16 11.49
N GLU A 323 8.32 10.36 12.28
CA GLU A 323 9.72 10.60 12.67
C GLU A 323 10.55 9.36 12.33
N VAL A 324 11.78 9.55 11.87
CA VAL A 324 12.73 8.46 11.61
C VAL A 324 14.05 8.77 12.31
N PHE A 325 14.54 7.84 13.12
CA PHE A 325 15.75 8.06 13.91
C PHE A 325 16.56 6.79 14.14
N THR A 326 17.84 6.97 14.48
CA THR A 326 18.80 5.90 14.77
C THR A 326 19.85 6.33 15.81
N GLY A 327 20.57 5.36 16.35
CA GLY A 327 21.58 5.58 17.38
C GLY A 327 22.93 6.06 16.84
N ASP A 328 23.96 6.00 17.69
CA ASP A 328 25.29 6.56 17.41
C ASP A 328 26.11 5.79 16.36
N ASP A 329 25.65 4.64 15.89
CA ASP A 329 26.32 3.82 14.88
C ASP A 329 26.20 4.36 13.44
N LEU A 330 25.32 5.35 13.20
CA LEU A 330 25.03 5.90 11.88
C LEU A 330 26.27 6.38 11.12
N ASN A 331 27.13 7.20 11.74
CA ASN A 331 28.30 7.76 11.06
C ASN A 331 29.28 6.68 10.59
N ALA A 332 29.49 5.67 11.43
CA ALA A 332 30.34 4.53 11.10
C ALA A 332 29.69 3.66 10.00
N PHE A 333 28.37 3.49 10.04
CA PHE A 333 27.61 2.78 9.02
C PHE A 333 27.67 3.48 7.66
N ILE A 334 27.41 4.80 7.58
CA ILE A 334 27.49 5.57 6.32
C ILE A 334 28.89 5.47 5.73
N SER A 335 29.93 5.56 6.56
CA SER A 335 31.31 5.42 6.11
C SER A 335 31.57 4.05 5.46
N ARG A 336 31.09 2.96 6.08
CA ARG A 336 31.17 1.61 5.48
C ARG A 336 30.28 1.45 4.25
N SER A 337 29.10 2.04 4.26
CA SER A 337 28.14 2.05 3.16
C SER A 337 28.75 2.65 1.90
N ARG A 338 29.42 3.80 2.01
CA ARG A 338 30.12 4.47 0.91
C ARG A 338 31.27 3.61 0.35
N VAL A 339 32.01 2.92 1.21
CA VAL A 339 33.03 1.95 0.75
C VAL A 339 32.39 0.77 0.02
N ARG A 340 31.27 0.24 0.53
CA ARG A 340 30.53 -0.87 -0.10
C ARG A 340 29.94 -0.47 -1.44
N ALA A 341 29.44 0.76 -1.60
CA ALA A 341 28.84 1.25 -2.84
C ALA A 341 29.78 1.16 -4.05
N LEU A 342 31.09 1.34 -3.84
CA LEU A 342 32.12 1.19 -4.87
C LEU A 342 32.29 -0.26 -5.37
N GLN A 343 31.81 -1.24 -4.60
CA GLN A 343 31.93 -2.68 -4.85
C GLN A 343 30.65 -3.29 -5.44
N LEU A 344 29.58 -2.49 -5.60
CA LEU A 344 28.31 -2.95 -6.15
C LEU A 344 28.32 -2.93 -7.67
N ASP A 345 27.41 -3.70 -8.28
CA ASP A 345 27.20 -3.67 -9.72
C ASP A 345 26.82 -2.22 -10.13
N PRO A 346 27.52 -1.60 -11.10
CA PRO A 346 27.18 -0.27 -11.60
C PRO A 346 25.72 -0.10 -12.02
N LYS A 347 25.01 -1.17 -12.39
CA LYS A 347 23.57 -1.15 -12.69
C LYS A 347 22.68 -0.79 -11.49
N THR A 348 23.20 -0.90 -10.27
CA THR A 348 22.50 -0.49 -9.04
C THR A 348 22.55 1.02 -8.81
N ARG A 349 23.27 1.78 -9.65
CA ARG A 349 23.35 3.23 -9.57
C ARG A 349 22.16 3.85 -10.30
N ASN A 350 21.25 4.43 -9.54
CA ASN A 350 19.97 4.96 -10.00
C ASN A 350 19.68 6.38 -9.50
N LEU A 351 20.68 7.05 -8.90
CA LEU A 351 20.58 8.43 -8.44
C LEU A 351 21.59 9.30 -9.19
N LEU A 352 21.13 10.41 -9.77
CA LEU A 352 21.98 11.44 -10.37
C LEU A 352 22.33 12.48 -9.31
N LEU A 353 23.61 12.56 -8.94
CA LEU A 353 24.16 13.64 -8.14
C LEU A 353 24.65 14.75 -9.06
N ILE A 354 23.97 15.89 -9.06
CA ILE A 354 24.38 17.11 -9.74
C ILE A 354 25.01 18.02 -8.69
N SER A 355 26.32 18.19 -8.71
CA SER A 355 27.02 18.99 -7.70
C SER A 355 26.86 20.49 -7.96
N LYS A 356 26.97 21.31 -6.90
CA LYS A 356 27.12 22.77 -7.02
C LYS A 356 28.20 23.11 -8.05
N GLY A 357 27.89 24.02 -8.96
CA GLY A 357 28.75 24.43 -10.07
C GLY A 357 28.48 23.71 -11.40
N ALA A 358 27.71 22.61 -11.40
CA ALA A 358 27.34 21.90 -12.62
C ALA A 358 26.53 22.80 -13.56
N LYS A 359 26.73 22.64 -14.87
CA LYS A 359 26.00 23.39 -15.91
C LYS A 359 25.18 22.45 -16.76
N LEU A 360 23.96 22.85 -17.09
CA LEU A 360 23.07 22.04 -17.91
C LEU A 360 23.39 22.18 -19.41
N VAL A 361 22.95 21.19 -20.18
CA VAL A 361 22.98 21.23 -21.65
C VAL A 361 21.61 21.62 -22.17
N GLN A 362 21.59 22.52 -23.16
CA GLN A 362 20.39 22.85 -23.92
C GLN A 362 20.40 22.12 -25.27
N PRO A 363 19.23 21.71 -25.81
CA PRO A 363 19.16 21.18 -27.16
C PRO A 363 19.63 22.23 -28.17
N SER A 364 20.40 21.80 -29.15
CA SER A 364 20.82 22.66 -30.26
C SER A 364 19.62 23.11 -31.09
N VAL A 365 19.78 24.24 -31.80
CA VAL A 365 18.76 24.68 -32.77
C VAL A 365 18.73 23.70 -33.94
N PRO A 366 17.55 23.32 -34.48
CA PRO A 366 17.45 22.51 -35.69
C PRO A 366 18.30 23.10 -36.82
N ASP A 367 19.18 22.28 -37.41
CA ASP A 367 20.06 22.66 -38.52
C ASP A 367 19.52 22.24 -39.88
N THR A 368 18.41 21.50 -39.90
CA THR A 368 17.75 21.03 -41.12
C THR A 368 16.24 20.86 -40.92
N SER A 369 15.54 20.33 -41.93
CA SER A 369 14.11 20.08 -41.87
C SER A 369 13.67 18.91 -42.74
N ILE A 370 12.56 18.30 -42.37
CA ILE A 370 11.82 17.35 -43.21
C ILE A 370 10.82 18.15 -44.05
N PRO A 371 10.87 18.04 -45.39
CA PRO A 371 9.94 18.76 -46.25
C PRO A 371 8.48 18.36 -46.01
N GLN A 372 7.59 19.31 -46.31
CA GLN A 372 6.14 19.11 -46.31
C GLN A 372 5.75 17.86 -47.12
N GLY A 373 4.80 17.08 -46.62
CA GLY A 373 4.28 15.87 -47.27
C GLY A 373 5.21 14.65 -47.29
N THR A 374 6.42 14.76 -46.73
CA THR A 374 7.37 13.63 -46.69
C THR A 374 7.02 12.66 -45.57
N SER A 375 6.81 11.38 -45.86
CA SER A 375 6.61 10.36 -44.83
C SER A 375 7.94 9.94 -44.19
N VAL A 376 7.88 9.46 -42.94
CA VAL A 376 9.05 8.96 -42.21
C VAL A 376 8.79 7.62 -41.56
N LYS A 377 9.86 6.84 -41.37
CA LYS A 377 9.89 5.66 -40.50
C LYS A 377 11.10 5.73 -39.58
N ASP A 378 11.08 4.96 -38.48
CA ASP A 378 12.25 4.86 -37.62
C ASP A 378 13.47 4.31 -38.37
N ALA A 379 14.61 4.97 -38.14
CA ALA A 379 15.90 4.46 -38.56
C ALA A 379 16.33 3.30 -37.65
N PRO A 380 17.19 2.38 -38.12
CA PRO A 380 17.85 1.41 -37.25
C PRO A 380 18.53 2.10 -36.06
N GLY A 381 18.29 1.58 -34.85
CA GLY A 381 18.81 2.17 -33.61
C GLY A 381 18.10 3.45 -33.16
N SER A 382 16.93 3.80 -33.73
CA SER A 382 16.08 4.85 -33.18
C SER A 382 15.61 4.46 -31.78
N PRO A 383 15.66 5.36 -30.78
CA PRO A 383 15.17 5.07 -29.45
C PRO A 383 13.65 4.90 -29.46
N ASN A 384 13.15 3.90 -28.71
CA ASN A 384 11.72 3.59 -28.63
C ASN A 384 10.92 4.61 -27.79
N SER A 385 11.60 5.42 -26.96
CA SER A 385 11.03 6.44 -26.08
C SER A 385 11.92 7.69 -26.01
N GLY A 386 11.45 8.74 -25.32
CA GLY A 386 12.17 10.00 -25.11
C GLY A 386 11.75 11.13 -26.06
N ALA A 387 12.30 12.35 -25.86
CA ALA A 387 11.86 13.55 -26.56
C ALA A 387 12.14 13.55 -28.08
N TRP A 388 13.17 12.81 -28.52
CA TRP A 388 13.56 12.72 -29.93
C TRP A 388 13.53 11.29 -30.43
N ARG A 389 13.38 11.14 -31.75
CA ARG A 389 13.48 9.87 -32.47
C ARG A 389 14.32 10.05 -33.73
N LYS A 390 14.98 8.99 -34.16
CA LYS A 390 15.84 8.96 -35.34
C LYS A 390 15.07 8.36 -36.51
N VAL A 391 14.96 9.08 -37.61
CA VAL A 391 14.08 8.71 -38.72
C VAL A 391 14.78 8.69 -40.07
N LEU A 392 14.25 7.87 -40.97
CA LEU A 392 14.51 7.88 -42.40
C LEU A 392 13.30 8.43 -43.14
N ARG A 393 13.55 9.25 -44.15
CA ARG A 393 12.51 9.71 -45.10
C ARG A 393 12.13 8.57 -46.02
N VAL A 394 10.85 8.36 -46.25
CA VAL A 394 10.33 7.24 -47.06
C VAL A 394 9.36 7.68 -48.15
N ASP A 395 9.31 6.89 -49.23
CA ASP A 395 8.36 7.03 -50.32
C ASP A 395 6.97 6.49 -49.93
N ALA A 396 6.01 6.60 -50.86
CA ALA A 396 4.65 6.11 -50.66
C ALA A 396 4.57 4.59 -50.43
N SER A 397 5.61 3.83 -50.79
CA SER A 397 5.72 2.39 -50.56
C SER A 397 6.47 2.04 -49.27
N GLY A 398 6.90 3.03 -48.48
CA GLY A 398 7.64 2.84 -47.24
C GLY A 398 9.14 2.57 -47.41
N ASN A 399 9.67 2.71 -48.62
CA ASN A 399 11.10 2.52 -48.90
C ASN A 399 11.89 3.81 -48.59
N PRO A 400 13.10 3.73 -48.00
CA PRO A 400 13.90 4.92 -47.74
C PRO A 400 14.23 5.68 -49.02
N ILE A 401 13.89 6.97 -49.08
CA ILE A 401 14.28 7.89 -50.17
C ILE A 401 15.74 8.34 -50.00
N SER A 402 16.23 8.31 -48.76
CA SER A 402 17.59 8.67 -48.39
C SER A 402 18.06 7.81 -47.23
N ASN A 403 19.33 7.40 -47.26
CA ASN A 403 19.98 6.71 -46.14
C ASN A 403 20.44 7.67 -45.03
N GLN A 404 20.30 8.99 -45.23
CA GLN A 404 20.61 9.96 -44.21
C GLN A 404 19.52 9.94 -43.13
N ALA A 405 19.88 9.41 -41.97
CA ALA A 405 19.03 9.47 -40.79
C ALA A 405 19.06 10.88 -40.19
N LEU A 406 17.89 11.37 -39.81
CA LEU A 406 17.72 12.67 -39.15
C LEU A 406 17.07 12.46 -37.79
N TRP A 407 17.35 13.35 -36.84
CA TRP A 407 16.60 13.40 -35.59
C TRP A 407 15.46 14.38 -35.72
N ILE A 408 14.31 14.03 -35.13
CA ILE A 408 13.16 14.92 -35.00
C ILE A 408 12.59 14.81 -33.60
N ALA A 409 11.88 15.86 -33.16
CA ALA A 409 11.04 15.76 -31.97
C ALA A 409 10.02 14.63 -32.18
N ARG A 410 9.79 13.82 -31.16
CA ARG A 410 8.97 12.60 -31.27
C ARG A 410 7.53 12.91 -31.69
N GLU A 411 6.98 14.01 -31.18
CA GLU A 411 5.67 14.56 -31.55
C GLU A 411 5.54 14.87 -33.05
N ASN A 412 6.64 15.19 -33.71
CA ASN A 412 6.69 15.44 -35.15
C ASN A 412 6.81 14.16 -35.98
N GLY A 413 6.58 12.97 -35.39
CA GLY A 413 6.63 11.69 -36.11
C GLY A 413 5.58 11.56 -37.24
N HIS A 414 4.47 12.30 -37.12
CA HIS A 414 3.37 12.32 -38.08
C HIS A 414 2.99 13.78 -38.40
N GLY A 415 2.40 14.02 -39.57
CA GLY A 415 1.98 15.35 -40.00
C GLY A 415 2.37 15.65 -41.44
N ASN A 416 1.66 16.61 -42.03
CA ASN A 416 1.86 17.00 -43.42
C ASN A 416 2.75 18.22 -43.59
N ASP A 417 3.00 18.99 -42.54
CA ASP A 417 3.79 20.24 -42.60
C ASP A 417 5.31 19.98 -42.66
N ALA A 418 6.07 21.02 -43.00
CA ALA A 418 7.52 20.99 -42.87
C ALA A 418 7.92 20.90 -41.38
N ARG A 419 8.80 19.95 -41.04
CA ARG A 419 9.14 19.65 -39.64
C ARG A 419 10.61 19.96 -39.35
N PRO A 420 10.93 20.70 -38.29
CA PRO A 420 12.32 20.93 -37.87
C PRO A 420 13.04 19.61 -37.57
N ALA A 421 14.30 19.50 -37.96
CA ALA A 421 15.10 18.31 -37.79
C ALA A 421 16.57 18.65 -37.48
N TRP A 422 17.28 17.66 -36.95
CA TRP A 422 18.71 17.75 -36.66
C TRP A 422 19.50 16.70 -37.43
N SER A 423 20.64 17.09 -37.98
CA SER A 423 21.59 16.18 -38.63
C SER A 423 22.33 15.29 -37.62
N ALA A 424 22.47 15.75 -36.37
CA ALA A 424 23.07 15.04 -35.24
C ALA A 424 22.10 14.96 -34.05
N PHE A 425 22.48 14.22 -33.00
CA PHE A 425 21.66 14.19 -31.78
C PHE A 425 21.59 15.61 -31.16
N PRO A 426 20.42 16.08 -30.70
CA PRO A 426 20.27 17.48 -30.30
C PRO A 426 21.07 17.90 -29.06
N LEU A 427 21.53 16.97 -28.23
CA LEU A 427 22.30 17.27 -27.00
C LEU A 427 23.78 16.96 -27.19
N SER A 428 24.66 17.79 -26.61
CA SER A 428 26.12 17.61 -26.63
C SER A 428 26.75 18.11 -25.34
N LEU A 429 27.66 17.32 -24.77
CA LEU A 429 28.42 17.68 -23.56
C LEU A 429 29.31 18.92 -23.77
N GLN A 430 29.79 19.14 -25.00
CA GLN A 430 30.60 20.33 -25.32
C GLN A 430 29.79 21.63 -25.21
N SER A 431 28.45 21.51 -25.26
CA SER A 431 27.52 22.63 -25.12
C SER A 431 27.09 22.85 -23.67
N ALA A 432 27.61 22.10 -22.69
CA ALA A 432 27.35 22.34 -21.28
C ALA A 432 27.84 23.76 -20.91
N GLY A 433 26.92 24.64 -20.56
CA GLY A 433 27.19 26.07 -20.52
C GLY A 433 26.11 26.85 -19.79
N GLY A 434 26.25 28.18 -19.79
CA GLY A 434 25.30 29.06 -19.10
C GLY A 434 25.42 29.03 -17.58
N VAL A 435 24.28 29.07 -16.92
CA VAL A 435 24.13 29.23 -15.47
C VAL A 435 24.52 27.94 -14.75
N ALA A 436 25.31 28.08 -13.68
CA ALA A 436 25.74 26.97 -12.86
C ALA A 436 24.75 26.71 -11.72
N ALA A 437 24.62 25.45 -11.33
CA ALA A 437 23.84 25.04 -10.17
C ALA A 437 24.39 25.71 -8.91
N ALA A 438 23.57 26.52 -8.24
CA ALA A 438 23.95 27.12 -6.96
C ALA A 438 23.99 26.09 -5.82
N TRP A 439 23.22 25.02 -5.97
CA TRP A 439 23.00 23.99 -4.98
C TRP A 439 23.19 22.60 -5.60
N THR A 440 23.60 21.64 -4.77
CA THR A 440 23.61 20.23 -5.13
C THR A 440 22.18 19.72 -5.33
N ARG A 441 21.98 18.82 -6.29
CA ARG A 441 20.73 18.10 -6.51
C ARG A 441 20.93 16.61 -6.56
N VAL A 442 19.96 15.87 -6.03
CA VAL A 442 19.87 14.42 -6.21
C VAL A 442 18.56 14.10 -6.90
N ILE A 443 18.63 13.34 -8.00
CA ILE A 443 17.45 13.02 -8.82
C ILE A 443 17.42 11.52 -9.05
N SER A 444 16.26 10.90 -8.81
CA SER A 444 16.06 9.49 -9.18
C SER A 444 15.95 9.34 -10.69
N THR A 445 16.74 8.44 -11.28
CA THR A 445 16.67 8.16 -12.72
C THR A 445 15.38 7.47 -13.12
N ALA A 446 14.67 6.86 -12.16
CA ALA A 446 13.41 6.17 -12.41
C ALA A 446 12.23 7.14 -12.60
N SER A 447 12.27 8.32 -11.97
CA SER A 447 11.24 9.37 -12.09
C SER A 447 11.58 10.44 -13.12
N ALA A 448 12.86 10.68 -13.40
CA ALA A 448 13.28 11.72 -14.34
C ALA A 448 12.95 11.35 -15.81
N PRO A 449 12.34 12.27 -16.59
CA PRO A 449 12.22 12.10 -18.03
C PRO A 449 13.59 11.95 -18.66
N TYR A 450 13.74 10.98 -19.55
CA TYR A 450 15.02 10.67 -20.16
C TYR A 450 14.93 10.42 -21.67
N CYS A 451 16.06 10.52 -22.35
CA CYS A 451 16.22 10.06 -23.72
C CYS A 451 17.56 9.35 -23.90
N ALA A 452 17.57 8.29 -24.71
CA ALA A 452 18.77 7.56 -25.05
C ALA A 452 19.36 8.12 -26.35
N GLU A 453 20.64 8.48 -26.34
CA GLU A 453 21.40 8.86 -27.54
C GLU A 453 21.88 7.61 -28.30
N ALA A 454 22.41 6.63 -27.56
CA ALA A 454 22.88 5.32 -27.99
C ALA A 454 22.70 4.32 -26.81
N GLU A 455 22.93 3.01 -27.03
CA GLU A 455 22.66 1.92 -26.05
C GLU A 455 23.38 2.04 -24.69
N SER A 456 24.19 3.06 -24.46
CA SER A 456 24.93 3.30 -23.21
C SER A 456 25.02 4.76 -22.76
N LYS A 457 24.29 5.71 -23.36
CA LYS A 457 24.29 7.12 -22.92
C LYS A 457 22.88 7.65 -22.76
N ILE A 458 22.52 7.99 -21.54
CA ILE A 458 21.19 8.46 -21.18
C ILE A 458 21.29 9.92 -20.76
N TRP A 459 20.41 10.72 -21.35
CA TRP A 459 20.24 12.12 -21.00
C TRP A 459 18.97 12.26 -20.18
N TYR A 460 19.06 12.99 -19.08
CA TYR A 460 17.97 13.22 -18.16
C TYR A 460 17.59 14.69 -18.17
N ALA A 461 16.30 14.96 -18.35
CA ALA A 461 15.76 16.30 -18.18
C ALA A 461 15.70 16.61 -16.70
N VAL A 462 16.29 17.73 -16.31
CA VAL A 462 16.43 18.12 -14.91
C VAL A 462 16.25 19.63 -14.77
N SER A 463 15.89 20.04 -13.55
CA SER A 463 15.84 21.44 -13.15
C SER A 463 16.85 21.67 -12.04
N ILE A 464 17.56 22.79 -12.09
CA ILE A 464 18.44 23.29 -11.02
C ILE A 464 18.02 24.71 -10.63
N ALA A 465 18.66 25.27 -9.61
CA ALA A 465 18.59 26.71 -9.34
C ALA A 465 19.91 27.41 -9.63
N ASP A 466 19.79 28.66 -10.05
CA ASP A 466 20.88 29.63 -10.06
C ASP A 466 21.13 30.24 -8.67
N GLN A 467 22.12 31.14 -8.59
CA GLN A 467 22.52 31.84 -7.36
C GLN A 467 21.42 32.75 -6.76
N ASN A 468 20.35 33.01 -7.51
CA ASN A 468 19.19 33.78 -7.07
C ASN A 468 17.97 32.87 -6.85
N ASN A 469 18.14 31.55 -6.76
CA ASN A 469 17.06 30.57 -6.62
C ASN A 469 16.05 30.58 -7.78
N THR A 470 16.48 31.05 -8.96
CA THR A 470 15.68 30.99 -10.19
C THR A 470 15.86 29.63 -10.84
N GLN A 471 14.75 29.01 -11.23
CA GLN A 471 14.75 27.72 -11.91
C GLN A 471 15.49 27.80 -13.25
N VAL A 472 16.34 26.82 -13.52
CA VAL A 472 16.98 26.60 -14.82
C VAL A 472 16.75 25.16 -15.21
N ASP A 473 16.02 24.96 -16.31
CA ASP A 473 15.76 23.64 -16.87
C ASP A 473 16.78 23.30 -17.95
N GLY A 474 17.05 22.01 -18.13
CA GLY A 474 17.96 21.52 -19.16
C GLY A 474 18.23 20.04 -19.03
N TRP A 475 19.36 19.60 -19.57
CA TRP A 475 19.72 18.19 -19.63
C TRP A 475 21.08 17.91 -18.99
N VAL A 476 21.18 16.76 -18.33
CA VAL A 476 22.46 16.18 -17.88
C VAL A 476 22.64 14.80 -18.48
N CYS A 477 23.88 14.40 -18.73
CA CYS A 477 24.21 13.05 -19.16
C CYS A 477 24.76 12.24 -17.98
N ASP A 478 24.38 10.97 -17.90
CA ASP A 478 24.97 10.00 -16.95
C ASP A 478 26.43 9.63 -17.26
N HIS A 479 26.95 10.02 -18.44
CA HIS A 479 28.31 9.70 -18.88
C HIS A 479 29.12 10.97 -19.16
N GLY A 480 30.16 11.21 -18.36
CA GLY A 480 31.20 12.21 -18.65
C GLY A 480 30.74 13.68 -18.54
N HIS A 481 29.55 13.93 -17.97
CA HIS A 481 29.07 15.28 -17.73
C HIS A 481 29.80 15.90 -16.52
N PRO A 482 30.47 17.06 -16.67
CA PRO A 482 31.24 17.65 -15.57
C PRO A 482 30.38 17.94 -14.34
N LEU A 483 30.83 17.50 -13.16
CA LEU A 483 30.14 17.67 -11.86
C LEU A 483 28.78 16.95 -11.76
N VAL A 484 28.54 15.96 -12.61
CA VAL A 484 27.38 15.06 -12.53
C VAL A 484 27.88 13.62 -12.41
N GLU A 485 27.32 12.88 -11.45
CA GLU A 485 27.71 11.50 -11.17
C GLU A 485 26.48 10.61 -10.99
N LEU A 486 26.52 9.40 -11.53
CA LEU A 486 25.55 8.36 -11.23
C LEU A 486 26.00 7.62 -9.95
N LYS A 487 25.15 7.62 -8.92
CA LYS A 487 25.41 7.10 -7.58
C LYS A 487 24.41 5.99 -7.22
N SER A 488 24.84 5.12 -6.31
CA SER A 488 23.99 4.15 -5.63
C SER A 488 23.31 4.80 -4.42
N PRO A 489 22.12 4.33 -3.98
CA PRO A 489 21.54 4.72 -2.70
C PRO A 489 22.50 4.56 -1.51
N TRP A 490 23.41 3.58 -1.60
CA TRP A 490 24.41 3.28 -0.57
C TRP A 490 25.58 4.27 -0.53
N ASP A 491 25.70 5.17 -1.52
CA ASP A 491 26.61 6.32 -1.45
C ASP A 491 26.09 7.42 -0.49
N TRP A 492 24.80 7.38 -0.15
CA TRP A 492 24.08 8.46 0.55
C TRP A 492 24.33 9.82 -0.14
N PRO A 493 24.05 9.94 -1.46
CA PRO A 493 24.34 11.16 -2.20
C PRO A 493 23.55 12.34 -1.62
N GLY A 494 24.24 13.47 -1.43
CA GLY A 494 23.65 14.70 -0.90
C GLY A 494 23.42 14.73 0.62
N PHE A 495 23.40 13.56 1.28
CA PHE A 495 23.20 13.50 2.73
C PHE A 495 24.35 14.09 3.54
N ASP A 496 24.01 15.03 4.41
CA ASP A 496 24.88 15.70 5.35
C ASP A 496 24.49 15.33 6.77
N VAL A 497 25.47 14.95 7.61
CA VAL A 497 25.25 14.69 9.04
C VAL A 497 25.76 15.88 9.84
N VAL A 498 24.90 16.44 10.69
CA VAL A 498 25.20 17.57 11.59
C VAL A 498 24.72 17.30 13.01
N ASN A 499 25.17 18.11 13.95
CA ASN A 499 24.78 18.02 15.35
C ASN A 499 24.28 19.39 15.81
N LEU A 500 23.03 19.46 16.25
CA LEU A 500 22.45 20.69 16.77
C LEU A 500 22.84 20.81 18.26
N GLN A 501 23.46 21.91 18.63
CA GLN A 501 23.94 22.18 20.00
C GLN A 501 23.11 23.25 20.71
N THR A 502 22.43 24.11 19.95
CA THR A 502 21.53 25.14 20.47
C THR A 502 20.42 24.53 21.31
N SER A 503 20.17 25.07 22.51
CA SER A 503 19.16 24.55 23.42
C SER A 503 17.73 24.88 22.95
N VAL A 504 16.73 24.16 23.49
CA VAL A 504 15.30 24.46 23.21
C VAL A 504 14.93 25.89 23.63
N SER A 505 15.51 26.39 24.72
CA SER A 505 15.31 27.77 25.20
C SER A 505 15.86 28.78 24.21
N ASP A 506 17.10 28.61 23.76
CA ASP A 506 17.76 29.53 22.82
C ASP A 506 17.08 29.50 21.44
N LEU A 507 16.60 28.33 21.00
CA LEU A 507 15.78 28.21 19.78
C LEU A 507 14.47 28.99 19.91
N PHE A 508 13.84 28.97 21.09
CA PHE A 508 12.62 29.75 21.34
C PHE A 508 12.88 31.25 21.35
N GLU A 509 13.94 31.71 22.04
CA GLU A 509 14.36 33.11 22.05
C GLU A 509 14.67 33.59 20.62
N ARG A 510 15.39 32.78 19.84
CA ARG A 510 15.62 33.02 18.41
C ARG A 510 14.29 33.19 17.66
N ALA A 511 13.30 32.33 17.92
CA ALA A 511 11.98 32.42 17.28
C ALA A 511 11.23 33.71 17.66
N LEU A 512 11.27 34.10 18.94
CA LEU A 512 10.68 35.34 19.44
C LEU A 512 11.34 36.59 18.81
N PHE A 513 12.67 36.59 18.68
CA PHE A 513 13.41 37.65 17.99
C PHE A 513 13.05 37.75 16.50
N ILE A 514 12.89 36.60 15.83
CA ILE A 514 12.48 36.57 14.42
C ILE A 514 11.07 37.15 14.26
N ALA A 515 10.16 36.82 15.19
CA ALA A 515 8.78 37.28 15.19
C ALA A 515 8.58 38.72 15.70
N ASP A 516 9.65 39.42 16.10
CA ASP A 516 9.59 40.74 16.76
C ASP A 516 8.63 40.75 17.97
N SER A 517 8.66 39.66 18.74
CA SER A 517 7.71 39.38 19.83
C SER A 517 8.42 39.42 21.18
N GLY A 518 8.45 40.60 21.81
CA GLY A 518 8.95 40.80 23.17
C GLY A 518 8.90 42.26 23.58
N THR A 519 9.25 42.55 24.83
CA THR A 519 9.58 43.92 25.25
C THR A 519 10.91 44.38 24.61
N PRO A 520 11.20 45.68 24.51
CA PRO A 520 12.46 46.16 23.94
C PRO A 520 13.71 45.58 24.63
N ASP A 521 13.67 45.40 25.95
CA ASP A 521 14.78 44.82 26.71
C ASP A 521 14.94 43.32 26.43
N GLU A 522 13.84 42.59 26.27
CA GLU A 522 13.84 41.17 25.89
C GLU A 522 14.36 40.97 24.47
N ILE A 523 13.92 41.80 23.51
CA ILE A 523 14.39 41.72 22.11
C ILE A 523 15.91 41.93 22.04
N ALA A 524 16.47 42.85 22.83
CA ALA A 524 17.92 43.05 22.90
C ALA A 524 18.66 41.82 23.45
N LEU A 525 18.08 41.12 24.44
CA LEU A 525 18.64 39.86 24.95
C LEU A 525 18.50 38.72 23.92
N PHE A 526 17.37 38.63 23.24
CA PHE A 526 17.13 37.61 22.22
C PHE A 526 18.00 37.80 20.98
N GLU A 527 18.46 39.02 20.69
CA GLU A 527 19.43 39.30 19.63
C GLU A 527 20.77 38.57 19.88
N ASP A 528 21.26 38.55 21.12
CA ASP A 528 22.48 37.80 21.49
C ASP A 528 22.27 36.28 21.28
N SER A 529 21.11 35.78 21.70
CA SER A 529 20.71 34.37 21.50
C SER A 529 20.62 34.00 20.02
N PHE A 530 19.97 34.86 19.22
CA PHE A 530 19.90 34.74 17.76
C PHE A 530 21.30 34.70 17.13
N ASN A 531 22.17 35.66 17.48
CA ASN A 531 23.54 35.72 16.94
C ASN A 531 24.38 34.50 17.34
N SER A 532 24.24 34.02 18.58
CA SER A 532 24.91 32.82 19.06
C SER A 532 24.45 31.56 18.32
N ALA A 533 23.13 31.39 18.12
CA ALA A 533 22.56 30.24 17.42
C ALA A 533 23.04 30.14 15.96
N ARG A 534 23.37 31.26 15.30
CA ARG A 534 23.96 31.26 13.94
C ARG A 534 25.35 30.64 13.86
N SER A 535 26.05 30.50 15.00
CA SER A 535 27.33 29.81 15.05
C SER A 535 27.17 28.28 14.99
N ASP A 536 25.96 27.76 15.26
CA ASP A 536 25.63 26.34 15.09
C ASP A 536 25.63 25.96 13.59
N GLU A 537 26.32 24.86 13.26
CA GLU A 537 26.45 24.41 11.88
C GLU A 537 25.10 24.10 11.23
N THR A 538 24.17 23.52 11.99
CA THR A 538 22.83 23.13 11.51
C THR A 538 22.04 24.36 11.13
N ILE A 539 21.97 25.34 12.04
CA ILE A 539 21.25 26.60 11.81
C ILE A 539 21.86 27.35 10.63
N ARG A 540 23.18 27.52 10.61
CA ARG A 540 23.87 28.20 9.51
C ARG A 540 23.62 27.54 8.16
N LYS A 541 23.65 26.19 8.06
CA LYS A 541 23.38 25.48 6.80
C LYS A 541 21.96 25.71 6.29
N LEU A 542 20.97 25.75 7.20
CA LEU A 542 19.60 26.05 6.84
C LEU A 542 19.50 27.51 6.37
N GLU A 543 20.08 28.45 7.12
CA GLU A 543 20.02 29.90 6.81
C GLU A 543 20.67 30.19 5.46
N ASP A 544 21.89 29.70 5.23
CA ASP A 544 22.62 29.85 3.97
C ASP A 544 21.81 29.35 2.75
N ALA A 545 20.98 28.32 2.92
CA ALA A 545 20.20 27.72 1.84
C ALA A 545 18.83 28.39 1.63
N ILE A 546 18.14 28.79 2.70
CA ILE A 546 16.69 29.03 2.70
C ILE A 546 16.32 30.53 2.78
N ASP A 547 17.08 31.33 3.54
CA ASP A 547 16.88 32.79 3.72
C ASP A 547 16.97 33.58 2.38
N ALA A 548 17.47 32.94 1.33
CA ALA A 548 17.59 33.52 -0.01
C ALA A 548 16.26 33.62 -0.81
N LEU A 549 15.11 33.28 -0.23
CA LEU A 549 13.83 33.18 -0.93
C LEU A 549 13.04 34.48 -1.07
N GLU A 550 13.07 35.37 -0.07
CA GLU A 550 12.30 36.61 -0.10
C GLU A 550 13.04 37.79 0.52
N GLN A 551 13.34 37.71 1.81
CA GLN A 551 13.70 38.90 2.59
C GLN A 551 15.21 39.08 2.70
N ARG A 552 15.99 37.98 2.63
CA ARG A 552 17.46 37.98 2.83
C ARG A 552 17.84 38.76 4.09
N ASP A 553 17.03 38.61 5.14
CA ASP A 553 17.13 39.37 6.37
C ASP A 553 17.98 38.65 7.42
N GLY A 554 18.53 37.48 7.08
CA GLY A 554 19.31 36.64 7.97
C GLY A 554 18.44 35.72 8.82
N LYS A 555 17.12 35.72 8.67
CA LYS A 555 16.22 34.93 9.52
C LYS A 555 15.74 33.70 8.73
N ILE A 556 15.35 32.65 9.46
CA ILE A 556 14.51 31.59 8.87
C ILE A 556 13.23 31.52 9.67
N ALA A 557 12.13 31.87 9.00
CA ALA A 557 10.79 31.63 9.47
C ALA A 557 10.25 30.27 8.98
N ALA A 558 9.25 29.76 9.68
CA ALA A 558 8.49 28.57 9.27
C ALA A 558 7.94 28.67 7.84
N HIS A 559 7.51 29.86 7.44
CA HIS A 559 7.01 30.14 6.10
C HIS A 559 8.09 29.95 5.03
N GLU A 560 9.35 30.28 5.31
CA GLU A 560 10.44 30.10 4.37
C GLU A 560 10.82 28.63 4.22
N LEU A 561 10.77 27.84 5.30
CA LEU A 561 10.89 26.38 5.24
C LEU A 561 9.77 25.78 4.38
N GLN A 562 8.53 26.21 4.59
CA GLN A 562 7.37 25.80 3.81
C GLN A 562 7.58 26.08 2.31
N MET A 563 8.00 27.29 1.95
CA MET A 563 8.29 27.65 0.55
C MET A 563 9.47 26.88 -0.03
N ALA A 564 10.51 26.62 0.76
CA ALA A 564 11.68 25.85 0.35
C ALA A 564 11.31 24.41 -0.03
N LEU A 565 10.40 23.76 0.70
CA LEU A 565 9.90 22.43 0.36
C LEU A 565 9.19 22.38 -1.00
N GLY A 566 8.63 23.52 -1.46
CA GLY A 566 8.03 23.66 -2.78
C GLY A 566 9.03 23.77 -3.93
N LYS A 567 10.32 23.97 -3.63
CA LYS A 567 11.40 24.10 -4.62
C LYS A 567 12.38 22.94 -4.48
N PRO A 568 12.46 22.00 -5.43
CA PRO A 568 13.23 20.76 -5.28
C PRO A 568 14.70 20.98 -4.84
N TRP A 569 15.37 22.02 -5.33
CA TRP A 569 16.77 22.32 -4.95
C TRP A 569 16.97 22.82 -3.53
N LEU A 570 15.95 23.41 -2.91
CA LEU A 570 16.00 23.80 -1.50
C LEU A 570 15.46 22.68 -0.62
N ALA A 571 14.44 21.96 -1.09
CA ALA A 571 13.91 20.79 -0.42
C ALA A 571 15.00 19.72 -0.19
N ASP A 572 15.88 19.50 -1.17
CA ASP A 572 17.09 18.65 -1.05
C ASP A 572 17.99 19.04 0.13
N ARG A 573 18.00 20.33 0.54
CA ARG A 573 18.80 20.81 1.69
C ARG A 573 18.15 20.52 3.03
N ILE A 574 16.87 20.19 3.03
CA ILE A 574 16.09 19.85 4.21
C ILE A 574 16.02 18.32 4.36
N ASP A 575 15.63 17.61 3.30
CA ASP A 575 15.36 16.17 3.37
C ASP A 575 16.61 15.28 3.34
N GLN A 576 17.75 15.82 2.92
CA GLN A 576 19.06 15.16 3.00
C GLN A 576 19.87 15.59 4.24
N LEU A 577 19.29 16.39 5.14
CA LEU A 577 19.95 16.77 6.37
C LEU A 577 19.64 15.78 7.50
N ILE A 578 20.67 15.13 8.04
CA ILE A 578 20.58 14.26 9.21
C ILE A 578 21.07 15.06 10.40
N VAL A 579 20.19 15.28 11.40
CA VAL A 579 20.53 16.10 12.56
C VAL A 579 20.55 15.23 13.81
N ARG A 580 21.65 15.25 14.55
CA ARG A 580 21.71 14.71 15.90
C ARG A 580 21.12 15.70 16.89
N TYR A 581 20.06 15.31 17.58
CA TYR A 581 19.43 16.12 18.64
C TYR A 581 18.55 15.27 19.57
N GLU A 582 18.19 15.81 20.72
CA GLU A 582 17.26 15.15 21.64
C GLU A 582 15.84 15.07 21.04
N SER A 583 15.27 13.87 20.97
CA SER A 583 13.91 13.64 20.43
C SER A 583 12.86 14.46 21.19
N GLU A 584 11.88 15.00 20.46
CA GLU A 584 10.76 15.78 20.98
C GLU A 584 9.95 15.00 22.03
N TRP A 585 9.79 13.71 21.79
CA TRP A 585 9.00 12.78 22.61
C TRP A 585 9.84 11.98 23.63
N GLY A 586 11.15 12.27 23.69
CA GLY A 586 12.11 11.71 24.62
C GLY A 586 12.69 12.75 25.57
N GLY A 587 13.61 12.30 26.43
CA GLY A 587 14.25 13.17 27.41
C GLY A 587 13.35 13.52 28.60
N GLU A 588 13.81 14.44 29.44
CA GLU A 588 13.10 14.95 30.62
C GLU A 588 12.31 16.23 30.34
N MET A 589 11.30 16.55 31.17
CA MET A 589 10.50 17.77 31.03
C MET A 589 11.30 19.06 31.21
N GLY A 590 12.50 19.01 31.80
CA GLY A 590 13.34 20.17 32.08
C GLY A 590 13.61 21.06 30.86
N LYS A 591 13.68 20.49 29.64
CA LYS A 591 13.87 21.28 28.40
C LYS A 591 12.65 22.12 28.04
N TRP A 592 11.46 21.67 28.41
CA TRP A 592 10.20 22.38 28.21
C TRP A 592 9.95 23.37 29.34
N ASP A 593 10.31 23.00 30.58
CA ASP A 593 10.24 23.89 31.74
C ASP A 593 11.15 25.11 31.59
N ALA A 594 12.26 24.99 30.85
CA ALA A 594 13.14 26.10 30.51
C ALA A 594 12.42 27.23 29.74
N LEU A 595 11.28 26.96 29.09
CA LEU A 595 10.50 27.97 28.38
C LEU A 595 9.58 28.79 29.28
N ASP A 596 9.37 28.40 30.55
CA ASP A 596 8.38 29.02 31.43
C ASP A 596 8.60 30.54 31.62
N SER A 597 9.86 30.99 31.69
CA SER A 597 10.20 32.41 31.83
C SER A 597 9.81 33.26 30.62
N HIS A 598 9.73 32.64 29.44
CA HIS A 598 9.51 33.32 28.17
C HIS A 598 8.02 33.43 27.78
N MET A 599 7.13 32.80 28.55
CA MET A 599 5.71 32.68 28.18
C MET A 599 4.85 33.86 28.64
N HIS A 600 5.29 34.64 29.63
CA HIS A 600 4.56 35.79 30.20
C HIS A 600 3.05 35.51 30.42
N ALA A 601 2.18 36.29 29.76
CA ALA A 601 0.73 36.13 29.82
C ALA A 601 0.23 34.78 29.23
N GLY A 602 1.03 34.14 28.39
CA GLY A 602 0.78 32.81 27.82
C GLY A 602 1.14 31.66 28.75
N LEU A 603 1.80 31.90 29.90
CA LEU A 603 2.22 30.84 30.82
C LEU A 603 1.08 29.89 31.23
N PRO A 604 -0.15 30.34 31.54
CA PRO A 604 -1.25 29.42 31.86
C PRO A 604 -1.62 28.48 30.71
N VAL A 605 -1.53 28.95 29.46
CA VAL A 605 -1.73 28.10 28.26
C VAL A 605 -0.57 27.13 28.12
N TRP A 606 0.66 27.59 28.32
CA TRP A 606 1.86 26.77 28.24
C TRP A 606 1.87 25.63 29.27
N GLN A 607 1.43 25.87 30.52
CA GLN A 607 1.34 24.80 31.53
C GLN A 607 0.36 23.68 31.11
N VAL A 608 -0.75 24.04 30.43
CA VAL A 608 -1.68 23.05 29.86
C VAL A 608 -1.00 22.31 28.70
N GLU A 609 -0.24 23.01 27.85
CA GLU A 609 0.51 22.40 26.76
C GLU A 609 1.57 21.42 27.25
N LYS A 610 2.30 21.74 28.32
CA LYS A 610 3.25 20.82 28.95
C LYS A 610 2.58 19.52 29.42
N THR A 611 1.32 19.58 29.85
CA THR A 611 0.54 18.38 30.19
C THR A 611 0.29 17.50 28.95
N ARG A 612 0.02 18.12 27.79
CA ARG A 612 -0.07 17.40 26.51
C ARG A 612 1.26 16.78 26.13
N ILE A 613 2.34 17.55 26.18
CA ILE A 613 3.69 17.11 25.82
C ILE A 613 4.10 15.92 26.69
N ASP A 614 3.90 15.99 28.01
CA ASP A 614 4.21 14.89 28.92
C ASP A 614 3.38 13.63 28.60
N ALA A 615 2.10 13.81 28.26
CA ALA A 615 1.25 12.73 27.81
C ALA A 615 1.71 12.11 26.47
N LEU A 616 2.44 12.82 25.61
CA LEU A 616 2.95 12.30 24.33
C LEU A 616 4.28 11.54 24.48
N ARG A 617 5.00 11.71 25.59
CA ARG A 617 6.26 11.01 25.86
C ARG A 617 6.04 9.50 25.92
N TYR A 618 6.99 8.76 25.33
CA TYR A 618 6.97 7.30 25.31
C TYR A 618 8.35 6.64 25.54
N TRP A 619 9.43 7.41 25.43
CA TRP A 619 10.82 6.91 25.43
C TRP A 619 11.17 6.02 26.63
N ALA A 620 10.80 6.44 27.84
CA ALA A 620 11.12 5.69 29.07
C ALA A 620 10.42 4.33 29.15
N ALA A 621 9.28 4.15 28.46
CA ALA A 621 8.48 2.93 28.52
C ALA A 621 8.99 1.81 27.58
N ILE A 622 9.99 2.07 26.73
CA ILE A 622 10.42 1.15 25.66
C ILE A 622 11.91 0.79 25.70
N THR A 623 12.61 1.11 26.80
CA THR A 623 14.05 0.84 26.98
C THR A 623 14.44 -0.64 26.87
N GLY A 624 13.49 -1.57 26.99
CA GLY A 624 13.72 -3.01 26.81
C GLY A 624 13.69 -3.50 25.36
N VAL A 625 13.41 -2.64 24.37
CA VAL A 625 13.39 -3.02 22.96
C VAL A 625 14.82 -3.25 22.46
N MET A 626 15.08 -4.39 21.82
CA MET A 626 16.41 -4.71 21.28
C MET A 626 16.82 -3.70 20.19
N GLY A 627 18.05 -3.18 20.30
CA GLY A 627 18.59 -2.16 19.39
C GLY A 627 18.08 -0.74 19.66
N TRP A 628 17.34 -0.53 20.74
CA TRP A 628 16.87 0.79 21.16
C TRP A 628 18.04 1.70 21.56
N PRO A 629 18.04 2.99 21.19
CA PRO A 629 19.08 3.93 21.60
C PRO A 629 19.20 4.08 23.13
N THR A 630 20.40 4.34 23.62
CA THR A 630 20.70 4.42 25.07
C THR A 630 20.13 5.65 25.74
N ASP A 631 19.97 6.75 25.00
CA ASP A 631 19.38 8.00 25.44
C ASP A 631 18.54 8.63 24.32
N ALA A 632 17.90 9.76 24.60
CA ALA A 632 17.00 10.43 23.66
C ALA A 632 17.73 11.30 22.61
N ASN A 633 19.05 11.45 22.69
CA ASN A 633 19.85 12.21 21.74
C ASN A 633 20.30 11.31 20.59
N VAL A 634 19.54 11.37 19.49
CA VAL A 634 19.60 10.44 18.37
C VAL A 634 19.80 11.17 17.06
N TYR A 635 20.18 10.44 16.01
CA TYR A 635 20.23 10.99 14.67
C TYR A 635 18.86 10.90 14.03
N HIS A 636 18.27 12.04 13.73
CA HIS A 636 17.01 12.15 13.01
C HIS A 636 17.26 12.24 11.52
N ILE A 637 16.41 11.59 10.75
CA ILE A 637 16.49 11.51 9.29
C ILE A 637 15.13 11.91 8.74
N HIS A 638 15.10 12.80 7.75
CA HIS A 638 13.85 13.19 7.12
C HIS A 638 13.12 11.97 6.52
N PRO A 639 11.87 11.67 6.91
CA PRO A 639 11.21 10.42 6.52
C PRO A 639 11.02 10.27 5.00
N ALA A 640 10.64 11.34 4.30
CA ALA A 640 10.52 11.31 2.85
C ALA A 640 11.89 11.30 2.13
N GLY A 641 12.93 11.84 2.76
CA GLY A 641 14.28 11.89 2.17
C GLY A 641 14.95 10.51 2.17
N VAL A 642 14.89 9.80 3.30
CA VAL A 642 15.42 8.42 3.38
C VAL A 642 14.64 7.45 2.51
N VAL A 643 13.31 7.59 2.44
CA VAL A 643 12.49 6.82 1.48
C VAL A 643 12.94 7.18 0.06
N GLY A 644 13.03 8.46 -0.29
CA GLY A 644 13.46 8.90 -1.62
C GLY A 644 14.83 8.37 -2.06
N ASN A 645 15.77 8.21 -1.14
CA ASN A 645 17.08 7.65 -1.42
C ASN A 645 17.04 6.15 -1.77
N PHE A 646 16.25 5.34 -1.08
CA PHE A 646 16.21 3.90 -1.25
C PHE A 646 14.98 3.36 -2.00
N PHE A 647 14.00 4.22 -2.28
CA PHE A 647 12.79 3.86 -2.99
C PHE A 647 13.12 3.59 -4.44
N ASP A 648 12.91 2.35 -4.83
CA ASP A 648 12.94 1.93 -6.22
C ASP A 648 11.49 1.62 -6.64
N PRO A 649 10.85 2.49 -7.46
CA PRO A 649 9.49 2.24 -7.94
C PRO A 649 9.41 0.96 -8.80
N ASP A 650 10.56 0.47 -9.29
CA ASP A 650 10.67 -0.74 -10.09
C ASP A 650 11.16 -1.94 -9.25
N ALA A 651 11.38 -1.82 -7.93
CA ALA A 651 11.74 -2.95 -7.05
C ALA A 651 10.67 -4.05 -7.01
N CYS A 652 9.43 -3.72 -7.38
CA CYS A 652 8.37 -4.70 -7.61
C CYS A 652 7.90 -4.76 -9.08
N ALA A 653 8.65 -4.20 -10.05
CA ALA A 653 8.22 -4.11 -11.45
C ALA A 653 7.75 -5.45 -12.04
N CYS A 654 8.37 -6.55 -11.62
CA CYS A 654 8.02 -7.91 -12.03
C CYS A 654 7.48 -8.79 -10.90
N GLY A 655 6.89 -8.19 -9.87
CA GLY A 655 6.28 -8.92 -8.77
C GLY A 655 7.26 -9.60 -7.83
N CYS A 656 8.55 -9.25 -7.83
CA CYS A 656 9.54 -9.80 -6.91
C CYS A 656 9.14 -9.63 -5.42
N CYS A 657 8.30 -8.64 -5.14
CA CYS A 657 7.74 -8.36 -3.82
C CYS A 657 6.48 -9.17 -3.46
N VAL A 658 5.94 -9.94 -4.41
CA VAL A 658 4.72 -10.72 -4.24
C VAL A 658 5.06 -12.05 -3.58
N GLU A 659 4.47 -12.29 -2.40
CA GLU A 659 4.63 -13.56 -1.72
C GLU A 659 3.92 -14.68 -2.49
N VAL A 660 4.65 -15.77 -2.76
CA VAL A 660 4.12 -16.99 -3.34
C VAL A 660 4.37 -18.13 -2.36
N THR A 661 3.32 -18.89 -2.06
CA THR A 661 3.36 -20.00 -1.11
C THR A 661 3.17 -21.33 -1.84
N GLY A 662 3.88 -22.37 -1.41
CA GLY A 662 3.59 -23.73 -1.83
C GLY A 662 2.24 -24.18 -1.26
N THR A 663 1.30 -24.57 -2.12
CA THR A 663 -0.03 -25.00 -1.71
C THR A 663 -0.35 -26.37 -2.30
N ARG A 664 -1.59 -26.84 -2.08
CA ARG A 664 -2.06 -28.13 -2.60
C ARG A 664 -3.51 -28.10 -3.04
N PHE A 665 -3.82 -28.93 -4.04
CA PHE A 665 -5.17 -29.22 -4.49
C PHE A 665 -5.48 -30.70 -4.24
N LYS A 666 -6.63 -31.00 -3.64
CA LYS A 666 -7.03 -32.39 -3.34
C LYS A 666 -7.63 -33.04 -4.58
N VAL A 667 -7.05 -34.15 -5.03
CA VAL A 667 -7.45 -34.86 -6.26
C VAL A 667 -8.34 -36.05 -5.94
N THR A 668 -7.94 -36.85 -4.95
CA THR A 668 -8.74 -37.96 -4.41
C THR A 668 -8.75 -37.90 -2.89
N THR A 669 -9.39 -38.86 -2.22
CA THR A 669 -9.37 -38.96 -0.76
C THR A 669 -7.95 -38.91 -0.18
N ASN A 670 -6.97 -39.50 -0.88
CA ASN A 670 -5.60 -39.70 -0.38
C ASN A 670 -4.50 -39.09 -1.27
N THR A 671 -4.83 -38.36 -2.34
CA THR A 671 -3.83 -37.78 -3.25
C THR A 671 -4.03 -36.27 -3.44
N TYR A 672 -2.91 -35.55 -3.55
CA TYR A 672 -2.85 -34.11 -3.72
C TYR A 672 -1.93 -33.76 -4.88
N TRP A 673 -2.28 -32.70 -5.61
CA TRP A 673 -1.32 -31.97 -6.43
C TRP A 673 -0.73 -30.83 -5.61
N TYR A 674 0.52 -30.51 -5.88
CA TYR A 674 1.25 -29.41 -5.26
C TYR A 674 1.61 -28.38 -6.31
N GLY A 675 1.56 -27.11 -5.94
CA GLY A 675 1.89 -26.02 -6.83
C GLY A 675 1.98 -24.69 -6.11
N PRO A 676 2.51 -23.66 -6.78
CA PRO A 676 2.61 -22.32 -6.22
C PRO A 676 1.28 -21.58 -6.28
N GLN A 677 1.05 -20.72 -5.30
CA GLN A 677 -0.10 -19.83 -5.26
C GLN A 677 0.28 -18.49 -4.61
N HIS A 678 -0.12 -17.40 -5.26
CA HIS A 678 -0.35 -16.12 -4.60
C HIS A 678 -1.84 -16.02 -4.25
N SER A 679 -2.16 -15.97 -2.96
CA SER A 679 -3.57 -16.02 -2.50
C SER A 679 -4.34 -14.73 -2.76
N GLY A 680 -3.66 -13.66 -3.13
CA GLY A 680 -4.26 -12.35 -3.35
C GLY A 680 -4.60 -11.60 -2.05
N SER A 681 -4.82 -10.30 -2.20
CA SER A 681 -5.16 -9.33 -1.17
C SER A 681 -6.40 -8.49 -1.57
N ILE A 682 -6.73 -8.40 -2.86
CA ILE A 682 -7.74 -7.47 -3.39
C ILE A 682 -9.06 -8.19 -3.66
N GLN A 683 -10.03 -8.02 -2.77
CA GLN A 683 -11.38 -8.54 -3.00
C GLN A 683 -12.05 -7.86 -4.21
N LEU A 684 -12.78 -8.61 -5.04
CA LEU A 684 -13.50 -8.06 -6.20
C LEU A 684 -14.39 -6.87 -5.80
N GLY A 685 -15.13 -7.01 -4.69
CA GLY A 685 -16.03 -5.99 -4.17
C GLY A 685 -15.34 -4.81 -3.50
N ALA A 686 -14.01 -4.84 -3.31
CA ALA A 686 -13.21 -3.75 -2.76
C ALA A 686 -12.15 -3.25 -3.77
N CYS A 687 -12.22 -3.73 -5.01
CA CYS A 687 -11.29 -3.38 -6.07
C CYS A 687 -11.44 -1.89 -6.47
N PRO A 688 -10.35 -1.11 -6.50
CA PRO A 688 -10.37 0.31 -6.90
C PRO A 688 -11.03 0.56 -8.26
N ALA A 689 -10.90 -0.37 -9.21
CA ALA A 689 -11.49 -0.25 -10.54
C ALA A 689 -13.02 -0.06 -10.51
N LEU A 690 -13.73 -0.59 -9.50
CA LEU A 690 -15.17 -0.36 -9.37
C LEU A 690 -15.48 1.13 -9.24
N ALA A 691 -14.78 1.85 -8.37
CA ALA A 691 -15.01 3.29 -8.18
C ALA A 691 -14.64 4.08 -9.43
N THR A 692 -13.47 3.81 -10.03
CA THR A 692 -13.00 4.47 -11.25
C THR A 692 -14.00 4.31 -12.40
N MET A 693 -14.47 3.07 -12.66
CA MET A 693 -15.41 2.80 -13.74
C MET A 693 -16.80 3.41 -13.50
N ARG A 694 -17.22 3.57 -12.23
CA ARG A 694 -18.47 4.26 -11.89
C ARG A 694 -18.38 5.75 -12.17
N THR A 695 -17.30 6.40 -11.76
CA THR A 695 -17.04 7.81 -12.05
C THR A 695 -16.93 8.07 -13.55
N ASN A 696 -16.33 7.14 -14.30
CA ASN A 696 -16.19 7.26 -15.75
C ASN A 696 -17.44 6.85 -16.54
N GLY A 697 -18.50 6.37 -15.87
CA GLY A 697 -19.75 5.95 -16.49
C GLY A 697 -19.67 4.63 -17.27
N THR A 698 -18.59 3.85 -17.12
CA THR A 698 -18.40 2.54 -17.79
C THR A 698 -18.91 1.35 -16.99
N LEU A 699 -19.37 1.58 -15.76
CA LEU A 699 -20.04 0.61 -14.90
C LEU A 699 -21.35 1.23 -14.37
N SER A 700 -22.46 0.48 -14.36
CA SER A 700 -23.73 0.94 -13.74
C SER A 700 -23.80 0.62 -12.25
N GLU A 701 -24.73 1.27 -11.53
CA GLU A 701 -24.93 1.05 -10.09
C GLU A 701 -25.37 -0.39 -9.79
N ILE A 702 -26.23 -0.94 -10.65
CA ILE A 702 -26.74 -2.31 -10.52
C ILE A 702 -25.61 -3.31 -10.77
N GLU A 703 -24.77 -3.08 -11.79
CA GLU A 703 -23.62 -3.95 -12.06
C GLU A 703 -22.62 -3.92 -10.90
N GLU A 704 -22.26 -2.73 -10.40
CA GLU A 704 -21.39 -2.60 -9.23
C GLU A 704 -21.96 -3.36 -8.03
N ARG A 705 -23.26 -3.18 -7.74
CA ARG A 705 -23.93 -3.89 -6.64
C ARG A 705 -23.88 -5.40 -6.80
N ILE A 706 -24.07 -5.92 -8.02
CA ILE A 706 -23.93 -7.35 -8.33
C ILE A 706 -22.49 -7.81 -8.10
N LEU A 707 -21.49 -7.10 -8.62
CA LEU A 707 -20.07 -7.50 -8.50
C LEU A 707 -19.57 -7.45 -7.05
N ARG A 708 -20.04 -6.48 -6.26
CA ARG A 708 -19.76 -6.45 -4.81
C ARG A 708 -20.34 -7.67 -4.10
N ALA A 709 -21.54 -8.11 -4.46
CA ALA A 709 -22.14 -9.33 -3.92
C ALA A 709 -21.41 -10.60 -4.37
N MET A 710 -20.94 -10.66 -5.62
CA MET A 710 -20.13 -11.75 -6.16
C MET A 710 -18.80 -11.94 -5.42
N SER A 711 -18.27 -10.89 -4.78
CA SER A 711 -16.93 -10.92 -4.17
C SER A 711 -16.70 -12.04 -3.14
N GLN A 712 -17.74 -12.48 -2.43
CA GLN A 712 -17.57 -13.58 -1.46
C GLN A 712 -17.49 -14.96 -2.10
N ASN A 713 -17.99 -15.06 -3.33
CA ASN A 713 -18.11 -16.29 -4.08
C ASN A 713 -16.94 -16.48 -5.06
N GLU A 714 -16.23 -15.41 -5.41
CA GLU A 714 -15.16 -15.43 -6.39
C GLU A 714 -13.77 -15.25 -5.76
N GLY A 715 -12.72 -15.49 -6.57
CA GLY A 715 -11.35 -15.26 -6.16
C GLY A 715 -11.05 -13.77 -5.95
N LYS A 716 -9.90 -13.47 -5.35
CA LYS A 716 -9.40 -12.09 -5.32
C LYS A 716 -8.84 -11.70 -6.69
N VAL A 717 -8.88 -10.41 -6.98
CA VAL A 717 -8.48 -9.81 -8.28
C VAL A 717 -7.01 -10.10 -8.61
N ASP A 718 -6.20 -10.29 -7.58
CA ASP A 718 -4.77 -10.57 -7.68
C ASP A 718 -4.42 -12.05 -7.44
N THR A 719 -5.39 -12.94 -7.18
CA THR A 719 -5.10 -14.37 -6.97
C THR A 719 -4.53 -15.02 -8.23
N VAL A 720 -3.37 -15.68 -8.09
CA VAL A 720 -2.73 -16.46 -9.16
C VAL A 720 -2.30 -17.82 -8.61
N GLN A 721 -2.58 -18.88 -9.35
CA GLN A 721 -2.27 -20.24 -8.90
C GLN A 721 -1.95 -21.20 -10.04
N ALA A 722 -1.06 -22.14 -9.77
CA ALA A 722 -0.70 -23.24 -10.67
C ALA A 722 -0.76 -24.58 -9.91
N ILE A 723 -1.97 -24.95 -9.47
CA ILE A 723 -2.17 -26.01 -8.45
C ILE A 723 -3.04 -27.16 -8.93
N ASP A 724 -3.72 -26.99 -10.07
CA ASP A 724 -4.67 -27.95 -10.62
C ASP A 724 -4.30 -28.38 -12.06
N LYS A 725 -5.28 -28.83 -12.85
CA LYS A 725 -5.06 -29.22 -14.26
C LYS A 725 -4.74 -28.03 -15.18
N ALA A 726 -4.99 -26.79 -14.76
CA ALA A 726 -4.56 -25.63 -15.53
C ALA A 726 -3.05 -25.47 -15.43
N ILE A 727 -2.43 -24.92 -16.48
CA ILE A 727 -1.01 -24.53 -16.40
C ILE A 727 -0.88 -23.46 -15.33
N ILE A 728 -1.69 -22.40 -15.45
CA ILE A 728 -1.82 -21.31 -14.51
C ILE A 728 -3.23 -20.70 -14.64
N SER A 729 -3.74 -20.18 -13.53
CA SER A 729 -5.02 -19.47 -13.41
C SER A 729 -4.79 -18.14 -12.72
N ALA A 730 -5.48 -17.08 -13.15
CA ALA A 730 -5.30 -15.73 -12.60
C ALA A 730 -6.61 -14.94 -12.51
N GLY A 731 -6.65 -14.02 -11.56
CA GLY A 731 -7.71 -13.03 -11.39
C GLY A 731 -8.95 -13.54 -10.66
N ALA A 732 -9.92 -12.66 -10.42
CA ALA A 732 -11.10 -13.00 -9.62
C ALA A 732 -11.95 -14.12 -10.24
N MET A 733 -12.07 -14.18 -11.57
CA MET A 733 -12.72 -15.29 -12.29
C MET A 733 -11.87 -16.56 -12.43
N GLN A 734 -10.60 -16.51 -12.04
CA GLN A 734 -9.65 -17.61 -12.25
C GLN A 734 -9.59 -18.05 -13.72
N LYS A 735 -9.42 -17.10 -14.64
CA LYS A 735 -9.23 -17.40 -16.07
C LYS A 735 -7.96 -18.23 -16.23
N THR A 736 -7.99 -19.24 -17.10
CA THR A 736 -6.93 -20.26 -17.19
C THR A 736 -6.28 -20.32 -18.58
N ILE A 737 -5.05 -20.83 -18.62
CA ILE A 737 -4.46 -21.41 -19.84
C ILE A 737 -4.25 -22.92 -19.66
N ARG A 738 -4.45 -23.69 -20.72
CA ARG A 738 -4.38 -25.16 -20.72
C ARG A 738 -3.79 -25.71 -22.03
N GLY A 739 -3.37 -26.97 -21.96
CA GLY A 739 -2.96 -27.77 -23.12
C GLY A 739 -1.63 -27.37 -23.73
N ALA A 740 -1.17 -28.15 -24.72
CA ALA A 740 0.16 -28.03 -25.32
C ALA A 740 0.45 -26.65 -25.95
N GLN A 741 -0.58 -25.88 -26.29
CA GLN A 741 -0.45 -24.56 -26.92
C GLN A 741 -0.63 -23.40 -25.93
N SER A 742 -0.79 -23.66 -24.63
CA SER A 742 -1.03 -22.61 -23.61
C SER A 742 -2.16 -21.64 -23.97
N ARG A 743 -3.28 -22.17 -24.49
CA ARG A 743 -4.45 -21.36 -24.89
C ARG A 743 -5.50 -21.35 -23.79
N GLY A 744 -6.37 -20.36 -23.82
CA GLY A 744 -7.51 -20.25 -22.90
C GLY A 744 -7.92 -18.81 -22.65
N GLU A 745 -8.94 -18.61 -21.81
CA GLU A 745 -9.50 -17.28 -21.57
C GLU A 745 -8.48 -16.29 -21.00
N LEU A 746 -7.48 -16.76 -20.24
CA LEU A 746 -6.41 -15.89 -19.73
C LEU A 746 -5.50 -15.39 -20.85
N ALA A 747 -5.14 -16.24 -21.81
CA ALA A 747 -4.32 -15.84 -22.96
C ALA A 747 -5.07 -14.83 -23.84
N THR A 748 -6.38 -15.05 -24.06
CA THR A 748 -7.25 -14.13 -24.79
C THR A 748 -7.33 -12.77 -24.09
N GLN A 749 -7.54 -12.77 -22.78
CA GLN A 749 -7.61 -11.54 -21.98
C GLN A 749 -6.30 -10.74 -22.05
N ILE A 750 -5.14 -11.39 -21.90
CA ILE A 750 -3.83 -10.73 -21.98
C ILE A 750 -3.56 -10.23 -23.40
N ALA A 751 -4.00 -10.95 -24.45
CA ALA A 751 -3.90 -10.46 -25.83
C ALA A 751 -4.74 -9.19 -26.05
N SER A 752 -5.97 -9.14 -25.54
CA SER A 752 -6.79 -7.93 -25.58
C SER A 752 -6.15 -6.77 -24.82
N PHE A 753 -5.54 -7.04 -23.66
CA PHE A 753 -4.78 -6.03 -22.91
C PHE A 753 -3.57 -5.51 -23.68
N ARG A 754 -2.79 -6.39 -24.33
CA ARG A 754 -1.68 -6.01 -25.22
C ARG A 754 -2.14 -5.07 -26.32
N ASP A 755 -3.26 -5.40 -26.97
CA ASP A 755 -3.74 -4.65 -28.13
C ASP A 755 -4.31 -3.28 -27.71
N ALA A 756 -4.95 -3.18 -26.54
CA ALA A 756 -5.50 -1.93 -26.02
C ALA A 756 -4.46 -1.04 -25.31
N HIS A 757 -3.47 -1.64 -24.63
CA HIS A 757 -2.51 -0.97 -23.76
C HIS A 757 -1.08 -1.49 -23.99
N PRO A 758 -0.48 -1.26 -25.17
CA PRO A 758 0.80 -1.89 -25.54
C PRO A 758 1.97 -1.50 -24.62
N ALA A 759 2.00 -0.27 -24.10
CA ALA A 759 3.03 0.18 -23.16
C ALA A 759 2.92 -0.52 -21.80
N ASP A 760 1.71 -0.62 -21.24
CA ASP A 760 1.47 -1.32 -19.97
C ASP A 760 1.66 -2.83 -20.11
N TYR A 761 1.27 -3.41 -21.25
CA TYR A 761 1.58 -4.81 -21.54
C TYR A 761 3.09 -5.06 -21.56
N GLN A 762 3.86 -4.17 -22.22
CA GLN A 762 5.31 -4.28 -22.22
C GLN A 762 5.86 -4.20 -20.79
N ARG A 763 5.40 -3.23 -20.00
CA ARG A 763 5.81 -3.01 -18.62
C ARG A 763 5.51 -4.20 -17.71
N TYR A 764 4.26 -4.65 -17.65
CA TYR A 764 3.80 -5.60 -16.65
C TYR A 764 3.94 -7.07 -17.08
N PHE A 765 3.92 -7.35 -18.38
CA PHE A 765 4.02 -8.71 -18.91
C PHE A 765 5.36 -8.95 -19.62
N SER A 766 5.60 -8.26 -20.74
CA SER A 766 6.72 -8.61 -21.64
C SER A 766 8.09 -8.44 -20.98
N ASN A 767 8.32 -7.34 -20.26
CA ASN A 767 9.57 -7.09 -19.54
C ASN A 767 9.77 -8.04 -18.35
N CYS A 768 8.68 -8.70 -17.91
CA CYS A 768 8.65 -9.63 -16.79
C CYS A 768 8.53 -11.09 -17.23
N GLY A 769 8.83 -11.36 -18.49
CA GLY A 769 8.95 -12.70 -19.05
C GLY A 769 7.68 -13.26 -19.70
N TRP A 770 6.51 -12.66 -19.48
CA TRP A 770 5.25 -13.11 -20.08
C TRP A 770 5.06 -12.58 -21.49
N THR A 771 4.86 -13.47 -22.46
CA THR A 771 4.63 -13.10 -23.86
C THR A 771 3.41 -13.81 -24.44
N VAL A 772 2.47 -13.02 -24.96
CA VAL A 772 1.28 -13.52 -25.67
C VAL A 772 1.43 -13.34 -27.19
N THR A 773 1.23 -14.43 -27.92
CA THR A 773 1.20 -14.46 -29.39
C THR A 773 -0.21 -14.74 -29.90
N GLY A 774 -0.58 -14.22 -31.07
CA GLY A 774 -1.93 -14.37 -31.62
C GLY A 774 -2.96 -13.44 -30.96
N SER A 775 -4.25 -13.69 -31.22
CA SER A 775 -5.40 -12.91 -30.76
C SER A 775 -6.61 -13.81 -30.59
N GLY A 776 -7.61 -13.37 -29.83
CA GLY A 776 -8.87 -14.13 -29.65
C GLY A 776 -8.63 -15.54 -29.10
N GLY A 777 -9.35 -16.54 -29.62
CA GLY A 777 -9.21 -17.94 -29.22
C GLY A 777 -7.88 -18.61 -29.61
N ASP A 778 -7.11 -18.00 -30.52
CA ASP A 778 -5.78 -18.49 -30.93
C ASP A 778 -4.64 -17.91 -30.08
N ALA A 779 -4.95 -17.00 -29.15
CA ALA A 779 -3.96 -16.43 -28.24
C ALA A 779 -3.25 -17.53 -27.43
N SER A 780 -1.91 -17.51 -27.45
CA SER A 780 -1.04 -18.46 -26.76
C SER A 780 -0.06 -17.71 -25.86
N LEU A 781 -0.01 -18.11 -24.59
CA LEU A 781 0.82 -17.48 -23.57
C LEU A 781 2.06 -18.31 -23.25
N GLY A 782 3.23 -17.68 -23.21
CA GLY A 782 4.49 -18.31 -22.84
C GLY A 782 5.29 -17.47 -21.88
N TYR A 783 6.27 -18.10 -21.23
CA TYR A 783 7.12 -17.47 -20.22
C TYR A 783 8.60 -17.68 -20.53
N ALA A 784 9.41 -16.63 -20.37
CA ALA A 784 10.86 -16.67 -20.47
C ALA A 784 11.50 -15.84 -19.34
N ASP A 785 12.42 -16.41 -18.59
CA ASP A 785 13.19 -15.70 -17.57
C ASP A 785 14.61 -16.24 -17.51
N SER A 786 15.58 -15.35 -17.33
CA SER A 786 17.01 -15.70 -17.34
C SER A 786 17.42 -16.69 -16.25
N THR A 787 16.73 -16.67 -15.11
CA THR A 787 17.05 -17.52 -13.95
C THR A 787 16.12 -18.73 -13.80
N PHE A 788 14.87 -18.61 -14.28
CA PHE A 788 13.85 -19.62 -14.12
C PHE A 788 13.77 -20.57 -15.32
N THR A 789 13.93 -20.05 -16.56
CA THR A 789 13.83 -20.83 -17.81
C THR A 789 15.10 -20.74 -18.67
N ASN A 790 16.21 -20.21 -18.13
CA ASN A 790 17.46 -19.95 -18.86
C ASN A 790 17.25 -19.06 -20.10
N GLY A 791 16.30 -18.12 -20.03
CA GLY A 791 15.96 -17.22 -21.13
C GLY A 791 15.18 -17.85 -22.28
N VAL A 792 14.84 -19.14 -22.20
CA VAL A 792 14.05 -19.83 -23.22
C VAL A 792 12.56 -19.62 -22.95
N ARG A 793 11.81 -19.28 -24.01
CA ARG A 793 10.35 -19.18 -23.94
C ARG A 793 9.72 -20.57 -23.95
N ILE A 794 9.09 -20.94 -22.83
CA ILE A 794 8.42 -22.22 -22.65
C ILE A 794 6.89 -22.07 -22.65
N ILE A 795 6.17 -23.09 -23.13
CA ILE A 795 4.71 -23.20 -23.18
C ILE A 795 4.26 -24.62 -22.83
N GLY A 796 2.94 -24.86 -22.75
CA GLY A 796 2.37 -26.20 -22.64
C GLY A 796 2.86 -26.98 -21.44
N ASP A 797 3.20 -28.25 -21.66
CA ASP A 797 3.61 -29.20 -20.61
C ASP A 797 4.95 -28.81 -19.95
N GLU A 798 5.84 -28.14 -20.69
CA GLU A 798 7.10 -27.63 -20.16
C GLU A 798 6.84 -26.52 -19.14
N LEU A 799 5.99 -25.56 -19.48
CA LEU A 799 5.56 -24.51 -18.55
C LEU A 799 4.77 -25.08 -17.37
N TYR A 800 3.87 -26.05 -17.61
CA TYR A 800 3.11 -26.74 -16.55
C TYR A 800 4.04 -27.36 -15.50
N THR A 801 5.09 -28.03 -15.96
CA THR A 801 6.07 -28.73 -15.11
C THR A 801 6.98 -27.72 -14.40
N ALA A 802 7.50 -26.73 -15.12
CA ALA A 802 8.39 -25.72 -14.56
C ALA A 802 7.76 -24.97 -13.38
N LEU A 803 6.48 -24.57 -13.50
CA LEU A 803 5.75 -23.88 -12.44
C LEU A 803 5.68 -24.66 -11.12
N ARG A 804 5.67 -26.00 -11.18
CA ARG A 804 5.45 -26.86 -10.00
C ARG A 804 6.72 -27.45 -9.42
N ARG A 805 7.89 -27.19 -10.01
CA ARG A 805 9.15 -27.89 -9.69
C ARG A 805 9.56 -27.80 -8.21
N ASP A 806 9.28 -26.67 -7.57
CA ASP A 806 9.68 -26.37 -6.18
C ASP A 806 8.54 -26.62 -5.17
N CYS A 807 7.45 -27.26 -5.60
CA CYS A 807 6.25 -27.50 -4.81
C CYS A 807 6.07 -28.99 -4.47
N SER A 808 6.07 -29.31 -3.18
CA SER A 808 5.89 -30.66 -2.66
C SER A 808 5.15 -30.60 -1.31
N ILE A 809 4.95 -31.76 -0.68
CA ILE A 809 4.44 -31.83 0.69
C ILE A 809 5.34 -31.08 1.69
N ASP A 810 6.65 -31.04 1.45
CA ASP A 810 7.62 -30.40 2.34
C ASP A 810 7.62 -28.87 2.23
N THR A 811 7.16 -28.34 1.09
CA THR A 811 7.02 -26.90 0.84
C THR A 811 5.58 -26.41 1.01
N PHE A 812 4.64 -27.27 1.39
CA PHE A 812 3.27 -26.90 1.69
C PHE A 812 3.20 -25.90 2.86
N GLY A 813 2.53 -24.76 2.63
CA GLY A 813 2.39 -23.67 3.59
C GLY A 813 3.65 -22.83 3.78
N LYS A 814 4.70 -23.05 2.97
CA LYS A 814 5.97 -22.31 3.05
C LYS A 814 6.14 -21.40 1.83
N PRO A 815 6.84 -20.26 1.96
CA PRO A 815 7.23 -19.44 0.81
C PRO A 815 8.03 -20.25 -0.22
N VAL A 816 7.71 -20.07 -1.50
CA VAL A 816 8.43 -20.66 -2.64
C VAL A 816 8.77 -19.57 -3.66
N LYS A 817 9.97 -19.62 -4.25
CA LYS A 817 10.35 -18.66 -5.30
C LYS A 817 9.77 -19.11 -6.64
N CYS A 818 8.74 -18.42 -7.12
CA CYS A 818 8.14 -18.69 -8.42
C CYS A 818 7.91 -17.38 -9.20
N PRO A 819 8.94 -16.87 -9.91
CA PRO A 819 8.86 -15.66 -10.73
C PRO A 819 7.63 -15.57 -11.64
N PRO A 820 7.22 -16.60 -12.40
CA PRO A 820 6.06 -16.50 -13.28
C PRO A 820 4.73 -16.27 -12.53
N VAL A 821 4.54 -16.87 -11.35
CA VAL A 821 3.32 -16.63 -10.53
C VAL A 821 3.36 -15.23 -9.92
N ALA A 822 4.52 -14.82 -9.41
CA ALA A 822 4.71 -13.51 -8.80
C ALA A 822 4.51 -12.36 -9.81
N SER A 823 5.10 -12.48 -11.00
CA SER A 823 4.97 -11.49 -12.08
C SER A 823 3.56 -11.42 -12.64
N MET A 824 2.88 -12.57 -12.81
CA MET A 824 1.47 -12.60 -13.22
C MET A 824 0.58 -11.93 -12.17
N ALA A 825 0.78 -12.23 -10.87
CA ALA A 825 -0.01 -11.64 -9.79
C ALA A 825 0.17 -10.11 -9.74
N HIS A 826 1.40 -9.63 -9.88
CA HIS A 826 1.67 -8.19 -9.99
C HIS A 826 0.97 -7.57 -11.20
N ALA A 827 1.07 -8.20 -12.38
CA ALA A 827 0.47 -7.67 -13.61
C ALA A 827 -1.05 -7.57 -13.52
N VAL A 828 -1.73 -8.61 -13.04
CA VAL A 828 -3.20 -8.61 -12.93
C VAL A 828 -3.73 -7.69 -11.81
N SER A 829 -2.84 -7.26 -10.91
CA SER A 829 -3.12 -6.24 -9.89
C SER A 829 -3.02 -4.81 -10.41
N SER A 830 -2.52 -4.58 -11.63
CA SER A 830 -2.37 -3.22 -12.16
C SER A 830 -3.74 -2.56 -12.41
N PRO A 831 -3.91 -1.24 -12.19
CA PRO A 831 -5.22 -0.58 -12.27
C PRO A 831 -5.98 -0.84 -13.58
N LEU A 832 -5.32 -0.69 -14.73
CA LEU A 832 -5.93 -0.93 -16.04
C LEU A 832 -6.31 -2.40 -16.26
N TYR A 833 -5.53 -3.34 -15.71
CA TYR A 833 -5.89 -4.75 -15.79
C TYR A 833 -7.05 -5.09 -14.85
N GLN A 834 -7.15 -4.45 -13.68
CA GLN A 834 -8.31 -4.58 -12.80
C GLN A 834 -9.59 -4.09 -13.50
N GLU A 835 -9.54 -2.96 -14.21
CA GLU A 835 -10.66 -2.47 -15.04
C GLU A 835 -11.05 -3.49 -16.10
N LEU A 836 -10.07 -4.11 -16.78
CA LEU A 836 -10.33 -5.19 -17.73
C LEU A 836 -11.01 -6.40 -17.07
N GLN A 837 -10.57 -6.81 -15.88
CA GLN A 837 -11.22 -7.88 -15.12
C GLN A 837 -12.67 -7.55 -14.75
N VAL A 838 -12.95 -6.33 -14.30
CA VAL A 838 -14.32 -5.87 -13.99
C VAL A 838 -15.17 -5.83 -15.26
N LYS A 839 -14.62 -5.33 -16.36
CA LYS A 839 -15.28 -5.34 -17.66
C LYS A 839 -15.64 -6.75 -18.11
N ASP A 840 -14.74 -7.71 -17.94
CA ASP A 840 -15.01 -9.12 -18.25
C ASP A 840 -16.17 -9.70 -17.43
N PHE A 841 -16.31 -9.31 -16.15
CA PHE A 841 -17.47 -9.69 -15.34
C PHE A 841 -18.77 -9.13 -15.89
N VAL A 842 -18.78 -7.87 -16.34
CA VAL A 842 -19.95 -7.26 -16.97
C VAL A 842 -20.28 -7.96 -18.29
N ASP A 843 -19.27 -8.24 -19.12
CA ASP A 843 -19.45 -8.93 -20.39
C ASP A 843 -19.95 -10.37 -20.17
N ARG A 844 -19.41 -11.09 -19.17
CA ARG A 844 -19.88 -12.42 -18.76
C ARG A 844 -21.31 -12.38 -18.23
N LEU A 845 -21.66 -11.38 -17.42
CA LEU A 845 -23.03 -11.21 -16.92
C LEU A 845 -24.00 -11.07 -18.07
N ASN A 846 -23.72 -10.15 -19.00
CA ASN A 846 -24.56 -9.88 -20.16
C ASN A 846 -24.68 -11.11 -21.08
N HIS A 847 -23.59 -11.84 -21.28
CA HIS A 847 -23.60 -13.10 -22.01
C HIS A 847 -24.48 -14.16 -21.31
N ALA A 848 -24.31 -14.35 -20.00
CA ALA A 848 -24.99 -15.38 -19.22
C ALA A 848 -26.51 -15.16 -19.19
N ILE A 849 -26.95 -13.94 -18.88
CA ILE A 849 -28.39 -13.60 -18.87
C ILE A 849 -28.98 -13.54 -20.29
N GLY A 850 -28.14 -13.42 -21.32
CA GLY A 850 -28.54 -13.49 -22.73
C GLY A 850 -28.80 -14.92 -23.24
N LYS A 851 -28.40 -15.96 -22.48
CA LYS A 851 -28.65 -17.36 -22.87
C LYS A 851 -30.15 -17.63 -22.96
N LYS A 852 -30.54 -18.51 -23.87
CA LYS A 852 -31.94 -18.92 -24.09
C LYS A 852 -32.12 -20.38 -23.68
N PRO A 853 -32.88 -20.68 -22.59
CA PRO A 853 -33.17 -22.05 -22.18
C PRO A 853 -33.93 -22.80 -23.28
N SER A 854 -33.53 -24.03 -23.59
CA SER A 854 -34.21 -24.83 -24.63
C SER A 854 -35.68 -25.06 -24.28
N GLY A 855 -36.59 -24.84 -25.23
CA GLY A 855 -38.04 -24.97 -25.01
C GLY A 855 -38.72 -23.70 -24.45
N TYR A 856 -37.98 -22.60 -24.32
CA TYR A 856 -38.49 -21.29 -23.92
C TYR A 856 -38.14 -20.24 -24.97
N ASP A 857 -39.05 -19.28 -25.21
CA ASP A 857 -38.89 -18.28 -26.27
C ASP A 857 -38.05 -17.06 -25.86
N TYR A 858 -37.84 -16.87 -24.57
CA TYR A 858 -37.21 -15.68 -24.00
C TYR A 858 -35.84 -15.99 -23.39
N PRO A 859 -34.87 -15.06 -23.45
CA PRO A 859 -33.61 -15.19 -22.73
C PRO A 859 -33.78 -15.12 -21.21
N ILE A 860 -32.78 -15.58 -20.46
CA ILE A 860 -32.80 -15.61 -18.98
C ILE A 860 -33.08 -14.22 -18.38
N ARG A 861 -32.54 -13.14 -18.95
CA ARG A 861 -32.77 -11.75 -18.51
C ARG A 861 -34.23 -11.33 -18.49
N ASP A 862 -35.06 -11.96 -19.33
CA ASP A 862 -36.49 -11.65 -19.38
C ASP A 862 -37.23 -12.35 -18.23
N TYR A 863 -36.73 -13.49 -17.74
CA TYR A 863 -37.27 -14.19 -16.57
C TYR A 863 -36.73 -13.63 -15.25
N LEU A 864 -35.44 -13.26 -15.22
CA LEU A 864 -34.71 -12.82 -14.02
C LEU A 864 -34.19 -11.40 -14.20
N GLN A 865 -34.92 -10.41 -13.69
CA GLN A 865 -34.57 -8.98 -13.79
C GLN A 865 -33.91 -8.42 -12.52
N SER A 866 -34.16 -9.03 -11.37
CA SER A 866 -33.62 -8.58 -10.09
C SER A 866 -32.10 -8.69 -10.04
N PRO A 867 -31.41 -7.86 -9.22
CA PRO A 867 -29.99 -8.01 -8.97
C PRO A 867 -29.63 -9.43 -8.49
N LEU A 868 -30.44 -10.03 -7.61
CA LEU A 868 -30.22 -11.39 -7.12
C LEU A 868 -30.27 -12.43 -8.23
N GLY A 869 -31.27 -12.35 -9.12
CA GLY A 869 -31.38 -13.30 -10.22
C GLY A 869 -30.23 -13.19 -11.21
N ARG A 870 -29.86 -11.97 -11.59
CA ARG A 870 -28.71 -11.68 -12.45
C ARG A 870 -27.40 -12.18 -11.83
N ALA A 871 -27.17 -11.94 -10.54
CA ALA A 871 -25.99 -12.41 -9.82
C ALA A 871 -25.94 -13.94 -9.74
N THR A 872 -27.07 -14.61 -9.49
CA THR A 872 -27.14 -16.08 -9.38
C THR A 872 -26.79 -16.76 -10.72
N VAL A 873 -27.22 -16.17 -11.84
CA VAL A 873 -26.90 -16.63 -13.20
C VAL A 873 -25.42 -16.40 -13.51
N LEU A 874 -24.90 -15.20 -13.21
CA LEU A 874 -23.47 -14.89 -13.38
C LEU A 874 -22.59 -15.86 -12.56
N ASP A 875 -22.95 -16.13 -11.32
CA ASP A 875 -22.23 -17.06 -10.43
C ASP A 875 -22.11 -18.45 -11.04
N GLN A 876 -23.20 -18.98 -11.62
CA GLN A 876 -23.13 -20.23 -12.37
C GLN A 876 -22.30 -20.10 -13.64
N ASP A 877 -22.41 -19.01 -14.38
CA ASP A 877 -21.71 -18.87 -15.65
C ASP A 877 -20.20 -18.77 -15.50
N VAL A 878 -19.71 -18.16 -14.42
CA VAL A 878 -18.28 -18.12 -14.10
C VAL A 878 -17.73 -19.52 -13.80
N ASN A 879 -18.51 -20.35 -13.10
CA ASN A 879 -18.04 -21.65 -12.61
C ASN A 879 -18.36 -22.83 -13.54
N ALA A 880 -19.46 -22.75 -14.28
CA ALA A 880 -20.01 -23.81 -15.11
C ALA A 880 -20.83 -23.24 -16.29
N PRO A 881 -20.20 -22.47 -17.21
CA PRO A 881 -20.90 -21.74 -18.28
C PRO A 881 -21.74 -22.63 -19.20
N GLY A 882 -21.35 -23.89 -19.39
CA GLY A 882 -22.10 -24.85 -20.21
C GLY A 882 -23.40 -25.36 -19.56
N ALA A 883 -23.57 -25.19 -18.25
CA ALA A 883 -24.71 -25.72 -17.50
C ALA A 883 -25.83 -24.67 -17.29
N THR A 884 -25.52 -23.38 -17.40
CA THR A 884 -26.41 -22.25 -17.07
C THR A 884 -27.80 -22.37 -17.70
N ALA A 885 -27.86 -22.57 -19.03
CA ALA A 885 -29.12 -22.66 -19.75
C ALA A 885 -29.96 -23.89 -19.36
N ASN A 886 -29.31 -25.03 -19.08
CA ASN A 886 -29.98 -26.27 -18.71
C ASN A 886 -30.49 -26.23 -17.26
N SER A 887 -29.71 -25.67 -16.33
CA SER A 887 -30.17 -25.46 -14.96
C SER A 887 -31.35 -24.49 -14.92
N MET A 888 -31.30 -23.39 -15.68
CA MET A 888 -32.43 -22.48 -15.77
C MET A 888 -33.67 -23.14 -16.39
N LYS A 889 -33.48 -23.95 -17.45
CA LYS A 889 -34.58 -24.72 -18.05
C LYS A 889 -35.28 -25.60 -17.02
N ALA A 890 -34.52 -26.35 -16.22
CA ALA A 890 -35.09 -27.23 -15.20
C ALA A 890 -35.96 -26.46 -14.20
N SER A 891 -35.49 -25.30 -13.73
CA SER A 891 -36.25 -24.46 -12.81
C SER A 891 -37.49 -23.82 -13.44
N LEU A 892 -37.41 -23.43 -14.72
CA LEU A 892 -38.59 -22.96 -15.45
C LEU A 892 -39.62 -24.09 -15.63
N ASP A 893 -39.18 -25.31 -15.94
CA ASP A 893 -40.07 -26.47 -16.07
C ASP A 893 -40.81 -26.75 -14.75
N HIS A 894 -40.11 -26.74 -13.62
CA HIS A 894 -40.71 -26.87 -12.30
C HIS A 894 -41.70 -25.72 -12.02
N PHE A 895 -41.32 -24.48 -12.30
CA PHE A 895 -42.17 -23.32 -12.11
C PHE A 895 -43.49 -23.42 -12.90
N PHE A 896 -43.42 -23.72 -14.21
CA PHE A 896 -44.62 -23.82 -15.05
C PHE A 896 -45.44 -25.09 -14.78
N GLN A 897 -44.83 -26.15 -14.24
CA GLN A 897 -45.57 -27.31 -13.74
C GLN A 897 -46.41 -26.96 -12.51
N GLN A 898 -45.86 -26.14 -11.60
CA GLN A 898 -46.56 -25.68 -10.39
C GLN A 898 -47.53 -24.52 -10.67
N ASN A 899 -47.32 -23.77 -11.76
CA ASN A 899 -48.11 -22.60 -12.14
C ASN A 899 -48.62 -22.74 -13.60
N PRO A 900 -49.55 -23.68 -13.89
CA PRO A 900 -49.97 -24.00 -15.25
C PRO A 900 -50.70 -22.86 -15.98
N HIS A 901 -51.20 -21.87 -15.24
CA HIS A 901 -51.88 -20.70 -15.78
C HIS A 901 -50.97 -19.46 -15.90
N ALA A 902 -49.72 -19.53 -15.46
CA ALA A 902 -48.79 -18.41 -15.61
C ALA A 902 -48.44 -18.21 -17.10
N PRO A 903 -48.49 -16.96 -17.63
CA PRO A 903 -48.08 -16.68 -19.00
C PRO A 903 -46.63 -17.12 -19.26
N ARG A 904 -46.40 -17.76 -20.40
CA ARG A 904 -45.04 -18.18 -20.83
C ARG A 904 -44.13 -16.99 -21.19
N ASN A 905 -44.74 -15.86 -21.54
CA ASN A 905 -44.10 -14.57 -21.77
C ASN A 905 -43.90 -13.83 -20.45
N PRO A 906 -42.66 -13.63 -19.97
CA PRO A 906 -42.41 -12.96 -18.69
C PRO A 906 -42.84 -11.49 -18.63
N ALA A 907 -43.02 -10.84 -19.79
CA ALA A 907 -43.52 -9.47 -19.87
C ALA A 907 -45.02 -9.37 -19.44
N GLU A 908 -45.75 -10.48 -19.45
CA GLU A 908 -47.17 -10.54 -19.10
C GLU A 908 -47.42 -10.85 -17.62
N TRP A 909 -46.36 -11.02 -16.81
CA TRP A 909 -46.51 -11.39 -15.39
C TRP A 909 -47.11 -10.28 -14.51
N GLY A 910 -47.03 -9.02 -14.94
CA GLY A 910 -47.65 -7.87 -14.26
C GLY A 910 -47.30 -7.82 -12.76
N ALA A 911 -48.31 -7.70 -11.90
CA ALA A 911 -48.13 -7.66 -10.45
C ALA A 911 -47.52 -8.94 -9.84
N ASN A 912 -47.59 -10.08 -10.54
CA ASN A 912 -47.01 -11.34 -10.07
C ASN A 912 -45.51 -11.46 -10.37
N ARG A 913 -44.92 -10.48 -11.07
CA ARG A 913 -43.53 -10.50 -11.53
C ARG A 913 -42.53 -10.88 -10.42
N ALA A 914 -42.56 -10.15 -9.30
CA ALA A 914 -41.64 -10.37 -8.19
C ALA A 914 -41.85 -11.75 -7.53
N ALA A 915 -43.10 -12.19 -7.38
CA ALA A 915 -43.44 -13.48 -6.79
C ALA A 915 -42.99 -14.66 -7.68
N TYR A 916 -43.22 -14.57 -8.99
CA TYR A 916 -42.80 -15.60 -9.94
C TYR A 916 -41.29 -15.66 -10.07
N GLU A 917 -40.60 -14.52 -10.15
CA GLU A 917 -39.14 -14.48 -10.15
C GLU A 917 -38.58 -15.08 -8.85
N THR A 918 -39.16 -14.75 -7.69
CA THR A 918 -38.78 -15.34 -6.39
C THR A 918 -38.94 -16.86 -6.38
N SER A 919 -40.07 -17.37 -6.88
CA SER A 919 -40.33 -18.81 -6.97
C SER A 919 -39.29 -19.52 -7.83
N ILE A 920 -38.96 -18.96 -9.00
CA ILE A 920 -37.93 -19.50 -9.89
C ILE A 920 -36.56 -19.49 -9.20
N LEU A 921 -36.20 -18.40 -8.51
CA LEU A 921 -34.90 -18.28 -7.83
C LEU A 921 -34.76 -19.21 -6.62
N GLN A 922 -35.85 -19.48 -5.90
CA GLN A 922 -35.86 -20.42 -4.79
C GLN A 922 -35.61 -21.87 -5.24
N ASP A 923 -35.94 -22.21 -6.49
CA ASP A 923 -35.56 -23.49 -7.11
C ASP A 923 -34.17 -23.40 -7.75
N TYR A 924 -33.96 -22.44 -8.66
CA TYR A 924 -32.73 -22.29 -9.45
C TYR A 924 -31.49 -22.06 -8.58
N GLY A 925 -31.59 -21.18 -7.59
CA GLY A 925 -30.51 -20.87 -6.66
C GLY A 925 -29.89 -22.14 -6.07
N PRO A 926 -30.56 -22.88 -5.19
CA PRO A 926 -29.97 -24.05 -4.55
C PRO A 926 -29.74 -25.25 -5.49
N SER A 927 -30.50 -25.40 -6.58
CA SER A 927 -30.45 -26.60 -7.43
C SER A 927 -29.51 -26.49 -8.64
N ARG A 928 -29.06 -25.29 -9.01
CA ARG A 928 -28.20 -25.09 -10.18
C ARG A 928 -26.93 -25.94 -10.12
N TYR A 929 -26.50 -26.42 -11.28
CA TYR A 929 -25.30 -27.24 -11.37
C TYR A 929 -24.07 -26.43 -10.98
N MET A 930 -23.35 -26.92 -9.97
CA MET A 930 -22.13 -26.35 -9.42
C MET A 930 -21.18 -27.46 -8.97
N ALA A 931 -19.93 -27.08 -8.68
CA ALA A 931 -18.96 -27.98 -8.08
C ALA A 931 -19.49 -28.61 -6.76
N GLN A 932 -19.06 -29.84 -6.49
CA GLN A 932 -19.36 -30.51 -5.24
C GLN A 932 -18.10 -30.62 -4.39
N VAL A 933 -18.19 -30.23 -3.13
CA VAL A 933 -17.11 -30.38 -2.14
C VAL A 933 -17.53 -31.48 -1.17
N ASN A 934 -16.75 -32.55 -1.09
CA ASN A 934 -17.07 -33.74 -0.30
C ASN A 934 -18.48 -34.32 -0.60
N GLY A 935 -18.88 -34.29 -1.88
CA GLY A 935 -20.18 -34.80 -2.33
C GLY A 935 -21.38 -33.85 -2.11
N VAL A 936 -21.15 -32.64 -1.57
CA VAL A 936 -22.20 -31.64 -1.33
C VAL A 936 -22.07 -30.49 -2.34
N SER A 937 -23.16 -30.13 -3.00
CA SER A 937 -23.20 -28.98 -3.92
C SER A 937 -22.91 -27.68 -3.17
N VAL A 938 -22.07 -26.82 -3.75
CA VAL A 938 -21.82 -25.47 -3.21
C VAL A 938 -22.94 -24.47 -3.54
N ALA A 939 -23.85 -24.82 -4.44
CA ALA A 939 -24.90 -23.91 -4.94
C ALA A 939 -25.79 -23.30 -3.84
N PRO A 940 -26.28 -24.05 -2.83
CA PRO A 940 -27.15 -23.50 -1.79
C PRO A 940 -26.47 -22.42 -0.95
N GLN A 941 -25.24 -22.68 -0.50
CA GLN A 941 -24.50 -21.73 0.34
C GLN A 941 -24.14 -20.46 -0.45
N ARG A 942 -23.67 -20.61 -1.69
CA ARG A 942 -23.36 -19.47 -2.58
C ARG A 942 -24.59 -18.61 -2.87
N TYR A 943 -25.76 -19.24 -3.07
CA TYR A 943 -27.01 -18.52 -3.28
C TYR A 943 -27.46 -17.76 -2.02
N ALA A 944 -27.36 -18.40 -0.84
CA ALA A 944 -27.71 -17.76 0.43
C ALA A 944 -26.90 -16.48 0.68
N HIS A 945 -25.60 -16.48 0.38
CA HIS A 945 -24.76 -15.28 0.46
C HIS A 945 -25.26 -14.17 -0.47
N LEU A 946 -25.55 -14.48 -1.74
CA LEU A 946 -26.07 -13.50 -2.70
C LEU A 946 -27.42 -12.93 -2.25
N ALA A 947 -28.33 -13.78 -1.77
CA ALA A 947 -29.66 -13.38 -1.29
C ALA A 947 -29.57 -12.48 -0.06
N GLN A 948 -28.63 -12.74 0.85
CA GLN A 948 -28.40 -11.91 2.03
C GLN A 948 -27.97 -10.48 1.66
N ILE A 949 -27.15 -10.33 0.61
CA ILE A 949 -26.60 -9.04 0.20
C ILE A 949 -27.57 -8.27 -0.72
N LEU A 950 -28.20 -8.97 -1.66
CA LEU A 950 -28.99 -8.35 -2.72
C LEU A 950 -30.48 -8.25 -2.38
N GLY A 951 -30.97 -9.05 -1.43
CA GLY A 951 -32.39 -9.16 -1.11
C GLY A 951 -33.17 -9.96 -2.16
N MET A 952 -34.35 -10.44 -1.78
CA MET A 952 -35.28 -11.08 -2.71
C MET A 952 -35.92 -10.05 -3.66
N PRO A 953 -36.40 -10.46 -4.84
CA PRO A 953 -37.19 -9.59 -5.71
C PRO A 953 -38.36 -8.94 -4.96
N SER A 954 -38.50 -7.62 -5.09
CA SER A 954 -39.55 -6.81 -4.45
C SER A 954 -40.48 -6.17 -5.46
#